data_AF-A0A940BPH1-F1
#
_entry.id   AF-A0A940BPH1-F1
#
_cell.length_a   1.000
_cell.length_b   1.000
_cell.length_c   1.000
_cell.angle_alpha   90.00
_cell.angle_beta   90.00
_cell.angle_gamma   90.00
#
_symmetry.space_group_name_H-M   'P 1'
#
loop_
_entity.id
_entity.type
_entity.pdbx_description
1 polymer ?
#
loop_
_entity_poly.entity_id
_entity_poly.type
_entity_poly.pdbx_seq_one_letter_code
_entity_poly.pdbx_strand_id
1 'polypeptide(L)'
;MSKIKKPLKRIASVLLALLILVTGCGLFDAGITASALVESVNGSDSLVRTSLSEIRSVLTSMSYSAYLAEHADLSNAQKTVEIDITKCNAENTTATYLYAEGGEYGTDGKILLAADDGKISFDVDIPDDAFYCIEIEYWTGNAVVSDSSGNVIAEGKSTNIERIILIDGAVPFKEARSIKLSRSWYDSYYVVNDDYKCVYDETGKKISYGTDDPLFVESVRDQTQDARIFQRDNNGNEMKPAKTLSPEWVTVKVQDSSGYNNGALRFAFTKGSHVLTLSTIREPVAIKSIRLVPDDDIPAYSDYIASYTAQGVKDYSGSETFKIQAEYPTHTSDKTIYQLNDRTSAITEPQDAALQRLNSIGGDKWTYVGQWVEYDVVVPEDGFYNIVLRYKQSMMEGMYVSRKIYINGEVPFAEALNCRFNYKDSWQVGGLYDGLTVKEGESFKFYLKKGVNNIKFEVVLGDMSSILSRVETILTSSNAYYRKILMLTGPDPDEYRDYGFEKIMPDVLKGLKKAAADLYQISADLTAITGVTGSNNGTLERVALVFERMGKQPDKIAATLDTMKDYLAALGSWLTSNQSQPLTLDYMVVQPVDAELPDAEAGFFKNLGSEFSKFIASFFSDYNSISSTTEIDEETLKATENAAIEVWTASSRDQAQIIKRLVDDDFMEKYNIPVTVKLVIGGTLLPATLAGTGPDVAMNIDQTTPVNYAIRSAVLSLNSEEHGYNFNDFSRFKDNPAYSGILDKVSTFDEVFARFAPSAKTPVTLYGETYALPVTMSFPMMFYRKDIFVE
;
A
#
# COMPACT_ATOMS: atom_id res chain seq x y z
N MET A 1 55.76 8.09 -33.17
CA MET A 1 54.52 7.47 -32.62
C MET A 1 54.67 6.80 -31.23
N SER A 2 55.80 6.87 -30.51
CA SER A 2 55.94 6.24 -29.17
C SER A 2 55.82 7.20 -27.97
N LYS A 3 55.80 8.53 -28.17
CA LYS A 3 55.73 9.52 -27.06
C LYS A 3 54.32 9.89 -26.59
N ILE A 4 53.27 9.56 -27.34
CA ILE A 4 51.85 9.86 -26.97
C ILE A 4 51.19 8.71 -26.20
N LYS A 5 51.75 7.48 -26.24
CA LYS A 5 51.14 6.32 -25.57
C LYS A 5 51.32 6.29 -24.04
N LYS A 6 52.34 6.97 -23.49
CA LYS A 6 52.58 7.00 -22.04
C LYS A 6 51.60 7.90 -21.25
N PRO A 7 51.30 9.14 -21.67
CA PRO A 7 50.29 9.95 -20.98
C PRO A 7 48.89 9.37 -21.13
N LEU A 8 48.53 8.83 -22.31
CA LEU A 8 47.23 8.16 -22.50
C LEU A 8 47.07 6.92 -21.61
N LYS A 9 48.12 6.11 -21.45
CA LYS A 9 48.07 4.97 -20.52
C LYS A 9 47.94 5.42 -19.07
N ARG A 10 48.60 6.51 -18.64
CA ARG A 10 48.43 7.04 -17.29
C ARG A 10 47.03 7.61 -17.05
N ILE A 11 46.45 8.32 -18.02
CA ILE A 11 45.07 8.83 -17.93
C ILE A 11 44.08 7.66 -17.92
N ALA A 12 44.26 6.66 -18.78
CA ALA A 12 43.43 5.46 -18.79
C ALA A 12 43.58 4.63 -17.50
N SER A 13 44.79 4.53 -16.92
CA SER A 13 45.02 3.85 -15.64
C SER A 13 44.45 4.63 -14.45
N VAL A 14 44.45 5.96 -14.49
CA VAL A 14 43.82 6.80 -13.46
C VAL A 14 42.31 6.74 -13.59
N LEU A 15 41.75 6.76 -14.80
CA LEU A 15 40.32 6.54 -15.05
C LEU A 15 39.89 5.13 -14.64
N LEU A 16 40.69 4.09 -14.92
CA LEU A 16 40.40 2.71 -14.51
C LEU A 16 40.56 2.51 -13.00
N ALA A 17 41.53 3.18 -12.36
CA ALA A 17 41.69 3.15 -10.90
C ALA A 17 40.57 3.93 -10.19
N LEU A 18 40.10 5.04 -10.77
CA LEU A 18 38.89 5.75 -10.32
C LEU A 18 37.64 4.90 -10.55
N LEU A 19 37.53 4.18 -11.68
CA LEU A 19 36.42 3.25 -11.93
C LEU A 19 36.43 2.10 -10.91
N ILE A 20 37.60 1.55 -10.58
CA ILE A 20 37.77 0.47 -9.60
C ILE A 20 37.50 0.97 -8.16
N LEU A 21 37.83 2.23 -7.85
CA LEU A 21 37.45 2.88 -6.59
C LEU A 21 35.94 3.15 -6.50
N VAL A 22 35.29 3.47 -7.62
CA VAL A 22 33.84 3.67 -7.70
C VAL A 22 33.07 2.34 -7.64
N THR A 23 33.57 1.27 -8.27
CA THR A 23 32.98 -0.07 -8.14
C THR A 23 33.34 -0.76 -6.82
N GLY A 24 34.46 -0.39 -6.20
CA GLY A 24 35.00 -1.00 -4.98
C GLY A 24 34.37 -0.50 -3.68
N CYS A 25 33.63 0.60 -3.71
CA CYS A 25 32.88 1.13 -2.55
C CYS A 25 31.42 0.64 -2.47
N GLY A 26 30.99 -0.28 -3.35
CA GLY A 26 29.62 -0.79 -3.41
C GLY A 26 29.39 -2.19 -2.82
N LEU A 27 30.37 -2.77 -2.12
CA LEU A 27 30.25 -4.10 -1.51
C LEU A 27 30.57 -4.02 -0.01
N PHE A 28 29.66 -3.45 0.75
CA PHE A 28 29.50 -3.81 2.15
C PHE A 28 28.20 -4.58 2.29
N ASP A 29 28.36 -5.86 2.61
CA ASP A 29 27.34 -6.78 3.10
C ASP A 29 26.58 -6.12 4.25
N ALA A 30 25.45 -5.50 3.94
CA ALA A 30 24.39 -5.34 4.93
C ALA A 30 23.73 -6.71 5.04
N GLY A 31 24.26 -7.53 5.95
CA GLY A 31 23.58 -8.73 6.39
C GLY A 31 22.14 -8.35 6.73
N ILE A 32 21.21 -8.91 5.97
CA ILE A 32 19.78 -8.72 6.11
C ILE A 32 19.40 -9.36 7.46
N THR A 33 19.49 -8.58 8.54
CA THR A 33 18.65 -8.83 9.69
C THR A 33 17.26 -8.37 9.28
N ALA A 34 16.42 -9.33 8.93
CA ALA A 34 14.98 -9.13 8.80
C ALA A 34 14.42 -8.75 10.18
N SER A 35 14.56 -7.47 10.55
CA SER A 35 13.69 -6.88 11.54
C SER A 35 12.45 -6.45 10.77
N ALA A 36 11.40 -7.29 10.85
CA ALA A 36 10.08 -6.94 10.38
C ALA A 36 9.63 -5.64 11.08
N LEU A 37 9.81 -4.50 10.41
CA LEU A 37 9.01 -3.32 10.69
C LEU A 37 7.63 -3.61 10.12
N VAL A 38 6.81 -4.26 10.93
CA VAL A 38 5.37 -4.26 10.76
C VAL A 38 4.95 -2.81 10.96
N GLU A 39 4.74 -2.08 9.85
CA GLU A 39 3.95 -0.86 9.92
C GLU A 39 2.57 -1.28 10.44
N SER A 40 2.22 -0.70 11.59
CA SER A 40 0.96 -0.94 12.27
C SER A 40 -0.18 -0.55 11.33
N VAL A 41 -0.84 -1.54 10.75
CA VAL A 41 -2.19 -1.36 10.23
C VAL A 41 -3.06 -1.08 11.44
N ASN A 42 -3.66 0.12 11.48
CA ASN A 42 -4.58 0.57 12.53
C ASN A 42 -5.56 -0.56 12.89
N GLY A 43 -5.35 -1.15 14.07
CA GLY A 43 -6.33 -2.00 14.70
C GLY A 43 -7.52 -1.14 15.08
N SER A 44 -8.60 -1.25 14.33
CA SER A 44 -9.90 -0.78 14.80
C SER A 44 -10.29 -1.64 15.99
N ASP A 45 -10.37 -0.99 17.14
CA ASP A 45 -10.94 -1.51 18.37
C ASP A 45 -12.43 -1.78 18.12
N SER A 46 -12.77 -2.96 17.62
CA SER A 46 -14.14 -3.50 17.67
C SER A 46 -14.13 -4.76 18.54
N LEU A 47 -13.97 -4.53 19.84
CA LEU A 47 -14.30 -5.52 20.87
C LEU A 47 -15.83 -5.68 20.93
N VAL A 48 -16.43 -6.24 19.88
CA VAL A 48 -17.81 -6.73 19.94
C VAL A 48 -17.78 -8.03 20.73
N ARG A 49 -18.59 -8.06 21.78
CA ARG A 49 -18.86 -9.25 22.61
C ARG A 49 -19.63 -10.26 21.76
N THR A 50 -18.93 -11.02 20.93
CA THR A 50 -19.52 -12.11 20.16
C THR A 50 -19.90 -13.25 21.09
N SER A 51 -21.18 -13.59 21.16
CA SER A 51 -21.63 -14.84 21.79
C SER A 51 -21.03 -16.05 21.05
N LEU A 52 -20.85 -17.19 21.73
CA LEU A 52 -20.32 -18.42 21.11
C LEU A 52 -21.16 -18.84 19.89
N SER A 53 -22.47 -18.58 19.91
CA SER A 53 -23.39 -18.78 18.78
C SER A 53 -23.05 -17.92 17.56
N GLU A 54 -22.73 -16.64 17.76
CA GLU A 54 -22.34 -15.73 16.68
C GLU A 54 -20.95 -16.05 16.13
N ILE A 55 -20.02 -16.49 17.00
CA ILE A 55 -18.73 -17.00 16.54
C ILE A 55 -18.96 -18.20 15.63
N ARG A 56 -19.79 -19.17 16.06
CA ARG A 56 -20.10 -20.37 15.27
C ARG A 56 -20.76 -20.05 13.93
N SER A 57 -21.65 -19.06 13.85
CA SER A 57 -22.34 -18.73 12.58
C SER A 57 -21.43 -18.08 11.53
N VAL A 58 -20.29 -17.52 11.97
CA VAL A 58 -19.25 -16.94 11.10
C VAL A 58 -18.09 -17.92 10.86
N LEU A 59 -18.05 -19.04 11.57
CA LEU A 59 -17.05 -20.10 11.38
C LEU A 59 -17.50 -21.07 10.29
N THR A 60 -17.06 -20.83 9.06
CA THR A 60 -17.08 -21.84 8.00
C THR A 60 -15.65 -22.24 7.60
N SER A 61 -15.43 -23.54 7.42
CA SER A 61 -14.21 -24.09 6.83
C SER A 61 -14.33 -24.32 5.32
N MET A 62 -15.52 -24.12 4.75
CA MET A 62 -15.77 -24.29 3.32
C MET A 62 -15.09 -23.16 2.54
N SER A 63 -14.23 -23.50 1.59
CA SER A 63 -13.70 -22.53 0.62
C SER A 63 -14.73 -22.24 -0.46
N TYR A 64 -14.64 -21.08 -1.10
CA TYR A 64 -15.50 -20.73 -2.23
C TYR A 64 -15.39 -21.76 -3.37
N SER A 65 -14.19 -22.27 -3.64
CA SER A 65 -14.00 -23.34 -4.64
C SER A 65 -14.75 -24.64 -4.30
N ALA A 66 -14.76 -25.04 -3.03
CA ALA A 66 -15.53 -26.21 -2.58
C ALA A 66 -17.04 -25.94 -2.62
N TYR A 67 -17.46 -24.72 -2.26
CA TYR A 67 -18.85 -24.28 -2.36
C TYR A 67 -19.37 -24.34 -3.80
N LEU A 68 -18.63 -23.81 -4.77
CA LEU A 68 -18.99 -23.91 -6.19
C LEU A 68 -19.09 -25.37 -6.66
N ALA A 69 -18.22 -26.26 -6.17
CA ALA A 69 -18.27 -27.68 -6.53
C ALA A 69 -19.49 -28.40 -5.94
N GLU A 70 -19.93 -28.04 -4.73
CA GLU A 70 -21.15 -28.56 -4.11
C GLU A 70 -22.43 -28.12 -4.85
N HIS A 71 -22.36 -26.95 -5.50
CA HIS A 71 -23.45 -26.34 -6.24
C HIS A 71 -23.25 -26.40 -7.77
N ALA A 72 -22.44 -27.35 -8.28
CA ALA A 72 -22.05 -27.41 -9.69
C ALA A 72 -23.22 -27.59 -10.68
N ASP A 73 -24.38 -28.08 -10.19
CA ASP A 73 -25.59 -28.28 -11.00
C ASP A 73 -26.44 -27.00 -11.18
N LEU A 74 -26.13 -25.90 -10.45
CA LEU A 74 -26.86 -24.64 -10.57
C LEU A 74 -26.34 -23.79 -11.73
N SER A 75 -27.27 -23.24 -12.52
CA SER A 75 -26.97 -22.24 -13.54
C SER A 75 -26.89 -20.83 -12.95
N ASN A 76 -26.24 -19.91 -13.67
CA ASN A 76 -26.29 -18.48 -13.34
C ASN A 76 -27.70 -17.92 -13.55
N ALA A 77 -28.08 -16.98 -12.68
CA ALA A 77 -29.33 -16.25 -12.79
C ALA A 77 -29.43 -15.51 -14.13
N GLN A 78 -30.65 -15.37 -14.64
CA GLN A 78 -30.92 -14.65 -15.90
C GLN A 78 -31.58 -13.29 -15.67
N LYS A 79 -31.93 -12.98 -14.41
CA LYS A 79 -32.64 -11.76 -14.02
C LYS A 79 -32.05 -11.19 -12.75
N THR A 80 -32.06 -9.86 -12.67
CA THR A 80 -31.71 -9.13 -11.46
C THR A 80 -32.86 -9.13 -10.46
N VAL A 81 -32.55 -9.30 -9.18
CA VAL A 81 -33.44 -9.07 -8.04
C VAL A 81 -33.00 -7.79 -7.33
N GLU A 82 -33.89 -6.80 -7.31
CA GLU A 82 -33.68 -5.53 -6.60
C GLU A 82 -34.03 -5.70 -5.12
N ILE A 83 -33.18 -5.22 -4.22
CA ILE A 83 -33.44 -5.24 -2.78
C ILE A 83 -33.89 -3.85 -2.34
N ASP A 84 -35.05 -3.76 -1.70
CA ASP A 84 -35.56 -2.51 -1.16
C ASP A 84 -34.78 -2.14 0.11
N ILE A 85 -33.74 -1.33 -0.05
CA ILE A 85 -32.88 -0.89 1.06
C ILE A 85 -33.64 -0.11 2.12
N THR A 86 -34.88 0.35 1.87
CA THR A 86 -35.72 1.05 2.85
C THR A 86 -36.53 0.12 3.75
N LYS A 87 -36.38 -1.20 3.56
CA LYS A 87 -37.08 -2.25 4.31
C LYS A 87 -36.10 -3.26 4.91
N CYS A 88 -35.23 -2.79 5.81
CA CYS A 88 -34.40 -3.68 6.61
C CYS A 88 -35.28 -4.64 7.43
N ASN A 89 -34.90 -5.92 7.48
CA ASN A 89 -35.48 -6.92 8.37
C ASN A 89 -35.11 -6.55 9.82
N ALA A 90 -36.09 -6.04 10.57
CA ALA A 90 -35.89 -5.52 11.92
C ALA A 90 -35.55 -6.63 12.94
N GLU A 91 -35.93 -7.87 12.71
CA GLU A 91 -35.63 -9.00 13.61
C GLU A 91 -34.16 -9.42 13.53
N ASN A 92 -33.57 -9.31 12.34
CA ASN A 92 -32.19 -9.73 12.05
C ASN A 92 -31.21 -8.56 11.93
N THR A 93 -31.66 -7.32 12.12
CA THR A 93 -30.82 -6.12 12.08
C THR A 93 -30.48 -5.67 13.50
N THR A 94 -29.19 -5.60 13.80
CA THR A 94 -28.68 -5.15 15.11
C THR A 94 -27.84 -3.88 15.02
N ALA A 95 -27.40 -3.49 13.82
CA ALA A 95 -26.66 -2.24 13.62
C ALA A 95 -27.58 -1.04 13.87
N THR A 96 -27.00 0.06 14.35
CA THR A 96 -27.66 1.36 14.27
C THR A 96 -27.74 1.78 12.79
N TYR A 97 -28.92 2.14 12.32
CA TYR A 97 -29.12 2.58 10.93
C TYR A 97 -30.21 3.64 10.83
N LEU A 98 -30.17 4.42 9.74
CA LEU A 98 -31.25 5.32 9.38
C LEU A 98 -31.37 5.46 7.86
N TYR A 99 -32.57 5.81 7.41
CA TYR A 99 -32.84 6.17 6.02
C TYR A 99 -32.73 7.70 5.89
N ALA A 100 -31.86 8.17 5.00
CA ALA A 100 -31.66 9.58 4.73
C ALA A 100 -32.00 9.91 3.28
N GLU A 101 -32.32 11.17 3.01
CA GLU A 101 -32.29 11.69 1.65
C GLU A 101 -30.83 11.86 1.24
N GLY A 102 -30.48 11.40 0.04
CA GLY A 102 -29.10 11.34 -0.43
C GLY A 102 -28.46 12.69 -0.76
N GLY A 103 -29.19 13.80 -0.64
CA GLY A 103 -28.72 15.13 -1.05
C GLY A 103 -27.44 15.58 -0.35
N GLU A 104 -27.26 15.23 0.93
CA GLU A 104 -26.00 15.48 1.68
C GLU A 104 -24.82 14.64 1.16
N TYR A 105 -25.12 13.56 0.43
CA TYR A 105 -24.16 12.65 -0.20
C TYR A 105 -24.15 12.82 -1.73
N GLY A 106 -24.65 13.94 -2.26
CA GLY A 106 -24.59 14.25 -3.69
C GLY A 106 -25.40 13.33 -4.60
N THR A 107 -26.42 12.63 -4.09
CA THR A 107 -27.32 11.79 -4.90
C THR A 107 -28.78 12.10 -4.60
N ASP A 108 -29.64 11.94 -5.60
CA ASP A 108 -31.08 11.94 -5.38
C ASP A 108 -31.55 10.60 -4.79
N GLY A 109 -32.71 10.62 -4.14
CA GLY A 109 -33.36 9.44 -3.59
C GLY A 109 -32.91 9.07 -2.18
N LYS A 110 -33.50 8.00 -1.65
CA LYS A 110 -33.18 7.53 -0.31
C LYS A 110 -31.91 6.69 -0.31
N ILE A 111 -31.11 6.89 0.73
CA ILE A 111 -29.93 6.08 1.03
C ILE A 111 -30.09 5.44 2.40
N LEU A 112 -29.37 4.35 2.61
CA LEU A 112 -29.26 3.65 3.89
C LEU A 112 -27.91 3.97 4.51
N LEU A 113 -27.92 4.57 5.69
CA LEU A 113 -26.74 4.80 6.52
C LEU A 113 -26.72 3.74 7.62
N ALA A 114 -25.66 2.92 7.66
CA ALA A 114 -25.49 1.87 8.66
C ALA A 114 -24.17 2.05 9.41
N ALA A 115 -24.25 2.03 10.75
CA ALA A 115 -23.11 2.18 11.65
C ALA A 115 -22.21 0.94 11.66
N ASP A 116 -21.09 1.03 12.38
CA ASP A 116 -20.11 -0.05 12.52
C ASP A 116 -20.29 -0.94 13.76
N ASP A 117 -21.51 -1.00 14.29
CA ASP A 117 -21.85 -1.62 15.59
C ASP A 117 -22.67 -2.93 15.49
N GLY A 118 -22.97 -3.44 14.30
CA GLY A 118 -23.78 -4.65 14.19
C GLY A 118 -23.97 -5.20 12.76
N LYS A 119 -25.17 -5.72 12.52
CA LYS A 119 -25.58 -6.35 11.25
C LYS A 119 -26.77 -5.63 10.65
N ILE A 120 -26.84 -5.57 9.33
CA ILE A 120 -28.00 -5.09 8.60
C ILE A 120 -28.50 -6.18 7.64
N SER A 121 -29.80 -6.45 7.69
CA SER A 121 -30.40 -7.63 7.04
C SER A 121 -31.60 -7.23 6.18
N PHE A 122 -31.82 -7.97 5.09
CA PHE A 122 -32.92 -7.74 4.15
C PHE A 122 -33.59 -9.08 3.81
N ASP A 123 -34.92 -9.08 3.77
CA ASP A 123 -35.68 -10.18 3.19
C ASP A 123 -35.61 -10.08 1.66
N VAL A 124 -35.27 -11.18 1.00
CA VAL A 124 -35.16 -11.26 -0.46
C VAL A 124 -35.97 -12.43 -1.00
N ASP A 125 -36.75 -12.16 -2.04
CA ASP A 125 -37.56 -13.18 -2.72
C ASP A 125 -36.86 -13.60 -4.02
N ILE A 126 -36.42 -14.86 -4.06
CA ILE A 126 -35.65 -15.43 -5.16
C ILE A 126 -36.60 -16.15 -6.14
N PRO A 127 -36.58 -15.80 -7.44
CA PRO A 127 -37.53 -16.34 -8.41
C PRO A 127 -37.23 -17.77 -8.85
N ASP A 128 -35.95 -18.13 -8.97
CA ASP A 128 -35.45 -19.36 -9.56
C ASP A 128 -34.18 -19.84 -8.82
N ASP A 129 -33.98 -21.15 -8.73
CA ASP A 129 -32.76 -21.76 -8.18
C ASP A 129 -31.58 -21.40 -9.09
N ALA A 130 -30.67 -20.55 -8.63
CA ALA A 130 -29.56 -20.05 -9.45
C ALA A 130 -28.43 -19.46 -8.61
N PHE A 131 -27.28 -19.25 -9.27
CA PHE A 131 -26.22 -18.39 -8.77
C PHE A 131 -26.52 -16.92 -9.05
N TYR A 132 -26.33 -16.08 -8.03
CA TYR A 132 -26.39 -14.64 -8.11
C TYR A 132 -25.09 -14.02 -7.63
N CYS A 133 -24.69 -12.91 -8.22
CA CYS A 133 -23.66 -12.03 -7.69
C CYS A 133 -24.33 -10.92 -6.86
N ILE A 134 -23.79 -10.59 -5.70
CA ILE A 134 -24.26 -9.45 -4.91
C ILE A 134 -23.57 -8.21 -5.44
N GLU A 135 -24.35 -7.20 -5.81
CA GLU A 135 -23.88 -5.90 -6.27
C GLU A 135 -24.35 -4.82 -5.30
N ILE A 136 -23.45 -3.91 -4.94
CA ILE A 136 -23.68 -2.86 -3.96
C ILE A 136 -23.24 -1.54 -4.57
N GLU A 137 -24.14 -0.55 -4.59
CA GLU A 137 -23.80 0.84 -4.84
C GLU A 137 -23.61 1.54 -3.50
N TYR A 138 -22.37 1.95 -3.21
CA TYR A 138 -21.99 2.52 -1.92
C TYR A 138 -21.21 3.82 -2.06
N TRP A 139 -21.20 4.61 -0.99
CA TRP A 139 -20.45 5.85 -0.88
C TRP A 139 -19.01 5.59 -0.44
N THR A 140 -18.03 6.04 -1.23
CA THR A 140 -16.61 5.90 -0.89
C THR A 140 -16.14 6.86 0.19
N GLY A 141 -16.88 7.94 0.47
CA GLY A 141 -16.55 8.94 1.50
C GLY A 141 -16.90 8.52 2.93
N ASN A 142 -16.55 9.35 3.91
CA ASN A 142 -16.90 9.09 5.31
C ASN A 142 -18.42 9.21 5.52
N ALA A 143 -19.07 8.09 5.84
CA ALA A 143 -20.46 8.08 6.25
C ALA A 143 -20.57 8.50 7.71
N VAL A 144 -21.59 9.30 8.02
CA VAL A 144 -21.94 9.74 9.37
C VAL A 144 -23.30 9.15 9.71
N VAL A 145 -23.39 8.45 10.83
CA VAL A 145 -24.62 7.82 11.32
C VAL A 145 -24.96 8.45 12.66
N SER A 146 -26.15 9.01 12.76
CA SER A 146 -26.66 9.65 13.96
C SER A 146 -27.86 8.90 14.53
N ASP A 147 -28.09 9.02 15.84
CA ASP A 147 -29.30 8.52 16.46
C ASP A 147 -30.52 9.41 16.14
N SER A 148 -31.70 8.98 16.59
CA SER A 148 -32.95 9.74 16.40
C SER A 148 -32.96 11.12 17.10
N SER A 149 -31.99 11.40 17.97
CA SER A 149 -31.83 12.68 18.67
C SER A 149 -30.79 13.59 17.99
N GLY A 150 -30.15 13.12 16.91
CA GLY A 150 -29.12 13.85 16.17
C GLY A 150 -27.70 13.71 16.71
N ASN A 151 -27.45 12.83 17.69
CA ASN A 151 -26.09 12.57 18.18
C ASN A 151 -25.36 11.64 17.22
N VAL A 152 -24.13 11.99 16.83
CA VAL A 152 -23.28 11.13 15.99
C VAL A 152 -22.90 9.86 16.78
N ILE A 153 -23.27 8.70 16.25
CA ILE A 153 -22.99 7.37 16.82
C ILE A 153 -21.77 6.75 16.14
N ALA A 154 -21.66 6.92 14.82
CA ALA A 154 -20.53 6.42 14.04
C ALA A 154 -20.13 7.43 12.96
N GLU A 155 -18.83 7.60 12.77
CA GLU A 155 -18.24 8.44 11.74
C GLU A 155 -17.08 7.69 11.08
N GLY A 156 -17.05 7.72 9.75
CA GLY A 156 -15.99 7.09 8.96
C GLY A 156 -14.61 7.66 9.29
N LYS A 157 -13.59 6.80 9.35
CA LYS A 157 -12.21 7.17 9.70
C LYS A 157 -11.29 7.08 8.49
N SER A 158 -11.87 7.18 7.29
CA SER A 158 -11.19 7.06 6.01
C SER A 158 -10.36 5.77 5.86
N THR A 159 -10.80 4.66 6.48
CA THR A 159 -10.25 3.33 6.22
C THR A 159 -11.23 2.51 5.37
N ASN A 160 -10.78 1.40 4.77
CA ASN A 160 -11.65 0.59 3.91
C ASN A 160 -12.83 0.00 4.70
N ILE A 161 -14.01 0.06 4.11
CA ILE A 161 -15.23 -0.52 4.68
C ILE A 161 -15.15 -2.03 4.54
N GLU A 162 -15.45 -2.77 5.61
CA GLU A 162 -15.43 -4.24 5.56
C GLU A 162 -16.71 -4.86 6.11
N ARG A 163 -17.25 -5.83 5.36
CA ARG A 163 -18.47 -6.57 5.69
C ARG A 163 -18.25 -8.08 5.57
N ILE A 164 -18.95 -8.83 6.41
CA ILE A 164 -19.20 -10.26 6.23
C ILE A 164 -20.56 -10.40 5.55
N ILE A 165 -20.64 -11.24 4.52
CA ILE A 165 -21.91 -11.63 3.90
C ILE A 165 -22.43 -12.90 4.58
N LEU A 166 -23.68 -12.86 5.02
CA LEU A 166 -24.41 -14.04 5.47
C LEU A 166 -25.66 -14.23 4.62
N ILE A 167 -25.96 -15.48 4.28
CA ILE A 167 -27.22 -15.91 3.68
C ILE A 167 -27.90 -16.79 4.72
N ASP A 168 -29.14 -16.46 5.07
CA ASP A 168 -29.95 -17.16 6.08
C ASP A 168 -29.22 -17.32 7.43
N GLY A 169 -28.48 -16.29 7.83
CA GLY A 169 -27.76 -16.23 9.10
C GLY A 169 -26.44 -17.01 9.14
N ALA A 170 -26.00 -17.60 8.03
CA ALA A 170 -24.73 -18.32 7.92
C ALA A 170 -23.80 -17.71 6.88
N VAL A 171 -22.49 -17.75 7.15
CA VAL A 171 -21.49 -17.44 6.14
C VAL A 171 -21.39 -18.62 5.16
N PRO A 172 -21.68 -18.43 3.85
CA PRO A 172 -21.74 -19.54 2.90
C PRO A 172 -20.36 -20.18 2.66
N PHE A 173 -19.31 -19.37 2.59
CA PHE A 173 -17.92 -19.81 2.38
C PHE A 173 -16.92 -18.79 2.95
N LYS A 174 -15.66 -19.22 3.13
CA LYS A 174 -14.61 -18.46 3.84
C LYS A 174 -14.41 -17.04 3.30
N GLU A 175 -14.41 -16.86 2.00
CA GLU A 175 -14.13 -15.61 1.29
C GLU A 175 -15.25 -14.57 1.51
N ALA A 176 -16.47 -15.00 1.82
CA ALA A 176 -17.58 -14.12 2.21
C ALA A 176 -17.38 -13.45 3.59
N ARG A 177 -16.33 -13.82 4.35
CA ARG A 177 -16.03 -13.24 5.67
C ARG A 177 -15.27 -11.93 5.63
N SER A 178 -14.78 -11.52 4.48
CA SER A 178 -14.08 -10.25 4.35
C SER A 178 -14.33 -9.71 2.96
N ILE A 179 -15.39 -8.92 2.85
CA ILE A 179 -15.69 -8.12 1.68
C ILE A 179 -15.22 -6.72 1.95
N LYS A 180 -14.24 -6.27 1.17
CA LYS A 180 -13.66 -4.95 1.23
C LYS A 180 -14.32 -4.04 0.19
N LEU A 181 -14.87 -2.94 0.66
CA LEU A 181 -15.35 -1.84 -0.17
C LEU A 181 -14.34 -0.69 -0.02
N SER A 182 -13.55 -0.46 -1.08
CA SER A 182 -12.41 0.45 -1.05
C SER A 182 -12.84 1.92 -0.98
N ARG A 183 -12.00 2.73 -0.35
CA ARG A 183 -12.06 4.20 -0.45
C ARG A 183 -11.49 4.65 -1.80
N SER A 184 -11.79 5.89 -2.20
CA SER A 184 -11.22 6.55 -3.37
C SER A 184 -10.50 7.81 -2.90
N TRP A 185 -9.35 8.11 -3.49
CA TRP A 185 -8.48 9.23 -3.09
C TRP A 185 -7.97 9.95 -4.33
N TYR A 186 -7.85 11.27 -4.23
CA TYR A 186 -7.23 12.11 -5.25
C TYR A 186 -6.05 12.89 -4.66
N ASP A 187 -5.16 13.36 -5.54
CA ASP A 187 -4.08 14.26 -5.17
C ASP A 187 -4.51 15.72 -5.26
N SER A 188 -4.28 16.49 -4.19
CA SER A 188 -4.51 17.93 -4.17
C SER A 188 -3.21 18.68 -4.42
N TYR A 189 -3.18 19.39 -5.54
CA TYR A 189 -2.08 20.22 -5.99
C TYR A 189 -2.32 21.67 -5.60
N TYR A 190 -1.25 22.39 -5.24
CA TYR A 190 -1.31 23.84 -5.13
C TYR A 190 -1.17 24.48 -6.51
N VAL A 191 -1.86 25.59 -6.73
CA VAL A 191 -1.52 26.47 -7.86
C VAL A 191 -0.15 27.06 -7.57
N VAL A 192 0.77 26.92 -8.52
CA VAL A 192 2.14 27.42 -8.38
C VAL A 192 2.43 28.51 -9.42
N ASN A 193 3.30 29.45 -9.06
CA ASN A 193 3.83 30.45 -9.98
C ASN A 193 5.01 29.89 -10.81
N ASP A 194 5.64 30.72 -11.65
CA ASP A 194 6.79 30.34 -12.49
C ASP A 194 8.00 29.84 -11.67
N ASP A 195 8.10 30.22 -10.39
CA ASP A 195 9.14 29.77 -9.46
C ASP A 195 8.72 28.52 -8.66
N TYR A 196 7.60 27.88 -9.02
CA TYR A 196 7.05 26.70 -8.37
C TYR A 196 6.66 26.89 -6.89
N LYS A 197 6.35 28.14 -6.50
CA LYS A 197 5.86 28.51 -5.17
C LYS A 197 4.35 28.66 -5.18
N CYS A 198 3.70 28.33 -4.05
CA CYS A 198 2.25 28.41 -3.91
C CYS A 198 1.73 29.82 -4.17
N VAL A 199 0.62 29.91 -4.89
CA VAL A 199 -0.18 31.13 -5.04
C VAL A 199 -1.18 31.21 -3.89
N TYR A 200 -1.37 32.41 -3.37
CA TYR A 200 -2.25 32.71 -2.24
C TYR A 200 -3.46 33.53 -2.71
N ASP A 201 -4.61 33.28 -2.10
CA ASP A 201 -5.80 34.11 -2.28
C ASP A 201 -5.71 35.43 -1.48
N GLU A 202 -6.73 36.29 -1.62
CA GLU A 202 -6.82 37.59 -0.93
C GLU A 202 -6.82 37.46 0.61
N THR A 203 -7.10 36.26 1.14
CA THR A 203 -7.13 35.97 2.58
C THR A 203 -5.80 35.38 3.10
N GLY A 204 -4.82 35.18 2.22
CA GLY A 204 -3.55 34.56 2.55
C GLY A 204 -3.60 33.03 2.61
N LYS A 205 -4.64 32.39 2.04
CA LYS A 205 -4.73 30.92 1.97
C LYS A 205 -4.17 30.41 0.64
N LYS A 206 -3.42 29.30 0.68
CA LYS A 206 -2.89 28.63 -0.53
C LYS A 206 -4.05 28.15 -1.42
N ILE A 207 -3.99 28.47 -2.71
CA ILE A 207 -4.97 28.01 -3.71
C ILE A 207 -4.61 26.58 -4.14
N SER A 208 -5.59 25.67 -4.16
CA SER A 208 -5.40 24.27 -4.53
C SER A 208 -6.52 23.75 -5.42
N TYR A 209 -6.22 22.74 -6.23
CA TYR A 209 -7.18 21.99 -7.05
C TYR A 209 -6.90 20.48 -6.92
N GLY A 210 -7.91 19.65 -7.15
CA GLY A 210 -7.80 18.19 -7.16
C GLY A 210 -7.54 17.66 -8.57
N THR A 211 -7.28 16.36 -8.69
CA THR A 211 -7.17 15.68 -9.99
C THR A 211 -8.51 15.51 -10.70
N ASP A 212 -9.61 15.74 -9.99
CA ASP A 212 -10.98 15.81 -10.49
C ASP A 212 -11.32 17.17 -11.12
N ASP A 213 -10.45 18.18 -10.99
CA ASP A 213 -10.62 19.51 -11.57
C ASP A 213 -10.18 19.53 -13.05
N PRO A 214 -10.95 20.17 -13.97
CA PRO A 214 -10.51 20.37 -15.35
C PRO A 214 -9.12 21.01 -15.51
N LEU A 215 -8.71 21.85 -14.56
CA LEU A 215 -7.39 22.46 -14.51
C LEU A 215 -6.28 21.42 -14.39
N PHE A 216 -6.51 20.30 -13.68
CA PHE A 216 -5.54 19.22 -13.60
C PHE A 216 -5.29 18.62 -14.97
N VAL A 217 -6.35 18.24 -15.69
CA VAL A 217 -6.24 17.64 -17.03
C VAL A 217 -5.52 18.57 -17.99
N GLU A 218 -5.85 19.87 -17.99
CA GLU A 218 -5.15 20.88 -18.80
C GLU A 218 -3.67 20.97 -18.42
N SER A 219 -3.39 20.98 -17.11
CA SER A 219 -2.02 21.09 -16.63
C SER A 219 -1.18 19.87 -16.97
N VAL A 220 -1.73 18.65 -16.92
CA VAL A 220 -0.93 17.43 -17.12
C VAL A 220 -0.86 16.94 -18.58
N ARG A 221 -1.71 17.46 -19.48
CA ARG A 221 -1.84 16.97 -20.86
C ARG A 221 -0.58 17.11 -21.72
N ASP A 222 0.14 18.22 -21.60
CA ASP A 222 1.31 18.55 -22.43
C ASP A 222 2.62 18.59 -21.62
N GLN A 223 2.68 17.83 -20.50
CA GLN A 223 3.80 17.86 -19.56
C GLN A 223 5.13 17.46 -20.20
N THR A 224 5.99 18.46 -20.35
CA THR A 224 7.44 18.28 -20.56
C THR A 224 8.16 18.43 -19.21
N GLN A 225 9.47 18.13 -19.18
CA GLN A 225 10.30 18.29 -17.98
C GLN A 225 10.20 19.69 -17.31
N ASP A 226 9.78 20.72 -18.07
CA ASP A 226 9.72 22.12 -17.64
C ASP A 226 8.31 22.64 -17.27
N ALA A 227 7.24 21.85 -17.47
CA ALA A 227 5.85 22.30 -17.32
C ALA A 227 5.16 21.78 -16.04
N ARG A 228 5.92 21.47 -14.98
CA ARG A 228 5.48 20.65 -13.84
C ARG A 228 4.49 21.37 -12.91
N ILE A 229 3.64 20.62 -12.21
CA ILE A 229 2.66 21.17 -11.25
C ILE A 229 3.04 20.99 -9.77
N PHE A 230 4.19 20.38 -9.48
CA PHE A 230 4.62 20.16 -8.10
C PHE A 230 5.20 21.43 -7.49
N GLN A 231 4.76 21.77 -6.28
CA GLN A 231 5.44 22.75 -5.44
C GLN A 231 6.91 22.35 -5.26
N ARG A 232 7.83 23.33 -5.27
CA ARG A 232 9.24 23.10 -4.98
C ARG A 232 9.71 23.76 -3.69
N ASP A 233 10.56 23.05 -2.96
CA ASP A 233 11.29 23.62 -1.82
C ASP A 233 12.31 24.68 -2.30
N ASN A 234 12.95 25.42 -1.39
CA ASN A 234 13.94 26.43 -1.75
C ASN A 234 15.24 25.85 -2.36
N ASN A 235 15.46 24.53 -2.28
CA ASN A 235 16.52 23.84 -2.99
C ASN A 235 16.09 23.40 -4.40
N GLY A 236 14.81 23.59 -4.75
CA GLY A 236 14.24 23.22 -6.03
C GLY A 236 13.77 21.76 -6.11
N ASN A 237 13.69 21.00 -5.01
CA ASN A 237 13.14 19.64 -5.01
C ASN A 237 11.62 19.67 -5.09
N GLU A 238 11.02 18.73 -5.82
CA GLU A 238 9.57 18.60 -5.90
C GLU A 238 8.99 18.00 -4.61
N MET A 239 7.88 18.57 -4.16
CA MET A 239 7.16 18.16 -2.97
C MET A 239 5.90 17.39 -3.33
N LYS A 240 5.59 16.35 -2.55
CA LYS A 240 4.42 15.51 -2.77
C LYS A 240 3.13 16.32 -2.51
N PRO A 241 2.10 16.15 -3.36
CA PRO A 241 0.78 16.72 -3.12
C PRO A 241 0.15 16.10 -1.86
N ALA A 242 -0.88 16.75 -1.33
CA ALA A 242 -1.66 16.17 -0.24
C ALA A 242 -2.66 15.15 -0.82
N LYS A 243 -2.92 14.05 -0.11
CA LYS A 243 -3.98 13.09 -0.46
C LYS A 243 -5.28 13.50 0.19
N THR A 244 -6.34 13.61 -0.60
CA THR A 244 -7.69 13.94 -0.14
C THR A 244 -8.65 12.80 -0.48
N LEU A 245 -9.57 12.50 0.42
CA LEU A 245 -10.61 11.50 0.17
C LEU A 245 -11.50 12.00 -0.98
N SER A 246 -11.73 11.16 -1.98
CA SER A 246 -12.61 11.42 -3.13
C SER A 246 -13.98 10.77 -2.88
N PRO A 247 -15.00 11.52 -2.43
CA PRO A 247 -16.29 10.95 -2.09
C PRO A 247 -17.14 10.80 -3.35
N GLU A 248 -17.50 9.57 -3.71
CA GLU A 248 -18.27 9.24 -4.89
C GLU A 248 -19.15 8.01 -4.65
N TRP A 249 -20.20 7.86 -5.45
CA TRP A 249 -21.02 6.66 -5.49
C TRP A 249 -20.44 5.68 -6.50
N VAL A 250 -20.03 4.51 -6.02
CA VAL A 250 -19.48 3.45 -6.88
C VAL A 250 -20.31 2.19 -6.76
N THR A 251 -20.51 1.52 -7.89
CA THR A 251 -21.18 0.21 -7.95
C THR A 251 -20.12 -0.88 -8.05
N VAL A 252 -20.15 -1.83 -7.12
CA VAL A 252 -19.24 -2.98 -7.12
C VAL A 252 -20.01 -4.28 -6.95
N LYS A 253 -19.60 -5.31 -7.68
CA LYS A 253 -19.96 -6.69 -7.35
C LYS A 253 -19.03 -7.16 -6.23
N VAL A 254 -19.57 -7.89 -5.26
CA VAL A 254 -18.80 -8.44 -4.15
C VAL A 254 -17.72 -9.38 -4.68
N GLN A 255 -16.46 -9.14 -4.32
CA GLN A 255 -15.30 -9.94 -4.75
C GLN A 255 -14.53 -10.49 -3.55
N ASP A 256 -13.71 -11.52 -3.81
CA ASP A 256 -12.80 -12.08 -2.82
C ASP A 256 -11.66 -11.08 -2.50
N SER A 257 -11.68 -10.53 -1.29
CA SER A 257 -10.68 -9.54 -0.86
C SER A 257 -9.29 -10.14 -0.62
N SER A 258 -9.18 -11.47 -0.56
CA SER A 258 -7.90 -12.17 -0.46
C SER A 258 -7.28 -12.51 -1.81
N GLY A 259 -8.03 -12.35 -2.91
CA GLY A 259 -7.54 -12.49 -4.28
C GLY A 259 -7.36 -13.91 -4.79
N TYR A 260 -7.81 -14.93 -4.06
CA TYR A 260 -7.75 -16.32 -4.53
C TYR A 260 -8.73 -16.58 -5.67
N ASN A 261 -9.79 -15.78 -5.78
CA ASN A 261 -10.73 -15.81 -6.88
C ASN A 261 -10.73 -14.48 -7.62
N ASN A 262 -10.56 -14.55 -8.94
CA ASN A 262 -10.56 -13.37 -9.79
C ASN A 262 -11.95 -13.19 -10.40
N GLY A 263 -12.76 -12.28 -9.84
CA GLY A 263 -14.12 -12.00 -10.31
C GLY A 263 -15.12 -11.82 -9.17
N ALA A 264 -16.39 -11.69 -9.54
CA ALA A 264 -17.48 -11.60 -8.58
C ALA A 264 -17.70 -12.96 -7.86
N LEU A 265 -18.01 -12.89 -6.57
CA LEU A 265 -18.41 -14.04 -5.79
C LEU A 265 -19.87 -14.40 -6.12
N ARG A 266 -20.10 -15.66 -6.45
CA ARG A 266 -21.40 -16.23 -6.77
C ARG A 266 -22.00 -16.89 -5.54
N PHE A 267 -23.26 -16.57 -5.26
CA PHE A 267 -24.03 -17.09 -4.13
C PHE A 267 -25.19 -17.91 -4.69
N ALA A 268 -25.24 -19.19 -4.33
CA ALA A 268 -26.34 -20.07 -4.67
C ALA A 268 -27.56 -19.71 -3.81
N PHE A 269 -28.68 -19.44 -4.47
CA PHE A 269 -29.97 -19.27 -3.84
C PHE A 269 -30.95 -20.31 -4.36
N THR A 270 -31.83 -20.76 -3.47
CA THR A 270 -33.02 -21.52 -3.86
C THR A 270 -34.18 -20.57 -4.10
N LYS A 271 -35.16 -21.00 -4.89
CA LYS A 271 -36.40 -20.28 -5.09
C LYS A 271 -37.14 -20.16 -3.76
N GLY A 272 -37.52 -18.93 -3.41
CA GLY A 272 -38.24 -18.64 -2.17
C GLY A 272 -37.66 -17.45 -1.42
N SER A 273 -38.06 -17.34 -0.16
CA SER A 273 -37.66 -16.23 0.72
C SER A 273 -36.35 -16.59 1.43
N HIS A 274 -35.41 -15.67 1.40
CA HIS A 274 -34.11 -15.74 2.06
C HIS A 274 -33.81 -14.45 2.83
N VAL A 275 -32.84 -14.50 3.75
CA VAL A 275 -32.32 -13.32 4.45
C VAL A 275 -30.89 -13.06 4.02
N LEU A 276 -30.66 -11.92 3.36
CA LEU A 276 -29.32 -11.41 3.07
C LEU A 276 -28.87 -10.48 4.20
N THR A 277 -27.69 -10.74 4.77
CA THR A 277 -27.13 -9.91 5.86
C THR A 277 -25.73 -9.40 5.51
N LEU A 278 -25.53 -8.10 5.73
CA LEU A 278 -24.22 -7.45 5.79
C LEU A 278 -23.84 -7.24 7.26
N SER A 279 -22.88 -8.01 7.77
CA SER A 279 -22.38 -7.89 9.15
C SER A 279 -21.11 -7.04 9.17
N THR A 280 -21.04 -6.04 10.04
CA THR A 280 -19.90 -5.12 10.08
C THR A 280 -18.65 -5.76 10.67
N ILE A 281 -17.50 -5.52 10.01
CA ILE A 281 -16.17 -5.68 10.60
C ILE A 281 -15.64 -4.32 11.06
N ARG A 282 -15.69 -3.31 10.18
CA ARG A 282 -15.29 -1.93 10.47
C ARG A 282 -15.96 -0.92 9.54
N GLU A 283 -15.94 0.34 9.96
CA GLU A 283 -16.40 1.55 9.27
C GLU A 283 -17.92 1.60 9.01
N PRO A 284 -18.57 2.74 9.24
CA PRO A 284 -19.94 2.96 8.78
C PRO A 284 -20.00 3.00 7.24
N VAL A 285 -21.18 2.73 6.67
CA VAL A 285 -21.40 2.71 5.23
C VAL A 285 -22.68 3.46 4.85
N ALA A 286 -22.65 4.17 3.74
CA ALA A 286 -23.84 4.64 3.04
C ALA A 286 -24.07 3.77 1.81
N ILE A 287 -25.27 3.23 1.66
CA ILE A 287 -25.67 2.32 0.58
C ILE A 287 -26.85 2.95 -0.15
N LYS A 288 -26.77 2.99 -1.48
CA LYS A 288 -27.83 3.49 -2.34
C LYS A 288 -28.63 2.38 -2.99
N SER A 289 -27.99 1.27 -3.34
CA SER A 289 -28.69 0.09 -3.85
C SER A 289 -27.94 -1.20 -3.50
N ILE A 290 -28.71 -2.28 -3.34
CA ILE A 290 -28.19 -3.65 -3.29
C ILE A 290 -29.00 -4.47 -4.27
N ARG A 291 -28.32 -5.24 -5.12
CA ARG A 291 -28.93 -6.06 -6.17
C ARG A 291 -28.33 -7.45 -6.17
N LEU A 292 -29.15 -8.44 -6.46
CA LEU A 292 -28.67 -9.78 -6.84
C LEU A 292 -28.72 -9.84 -8.37
N VAL A 293 -27.56 -9.82 -9.01
CA VAL A 293 -27.43 -9.73 -10.47
C VAL A 293 -26.91 -11.05 -11.05
N PRO A 294 -27.16 -11.32 -12.34
CA PRO A 294 -26.40 -12.31 -13.09
C PRO A 294 -24.89 -12.06 -13.01
N ASP A 295 -24.13 -13.14 -13.08
CA ASP A 295 -22.69 -13.05 -13.30
C ASP A 295 -22.39 -12.49 -14.70
N ASP A 296 -21.31 -11.72 -14.84
CA ASP A 296 -20.96 -11.15 -16.14
C ASP A 296 -20.34 -12.22 -17.04
N ASP A 297 -20.81 -12.29 -18.28
CA ASP A 297 -20.12 -13.05 -19.31
C ASP A 297 -19.03 -12.17 -19.92
N ILE A 298 -17.84 -12.19 -19.32
CA ILE A 298 -16.69 -11.45 -19.83
C ILE A 298 -16.14 -12.20 -21.05
N PRO A 299 -16.18 -11.61 -22.26
CA PRO A 299 -15.78 -12.31 -23.48
C PRO A 299 -14.29 -12.64 -23.46
N ALA A 300 -13.89 -13.71 -24.16
CA ALA A 300 -12.48 -13.93 -24.46
C ALA A 300 -11.95 -12.82 -25.38
N TYR A 301 -10.65 -12.53 -25.32
CA TYR A 301 -10.02 -11.48 -26.12
C TYR A 301 -10.28 -11.65 -27.63
N SER A 302 -10.26 -12.90 -28.11
CA SER A 302 -10.54 -13.18 -29.52
C SER A 302 -11.98 -12.81 -29.94
N ASP A 303 -12.97 -13.02 -29.08
CA ASP A 303 -14.37 -12.67 -29.33
C ASP A 303 -14.59 -11.16 -29.21
N TYR A 304 -13.90 -10.51 -28.26
CA TYR A 304 -13.87 -9.06 -28.11
C TYR A 304 -13.38 -8.38 -29.40
N ILE A 305 -12.23 -8.80 -29.94
CA ILE A 305 -11.69 -8.26 -31.20
C ILE A 305 -12.63 -8.55 -32.37
N ALA A 306 -13.16 -9.76 -32.48
CA ALA A 306 -14.07 -10.13 -33.56
C ALA A 306 -15.37 -9.30 -33.53
N SER A 307 -15.95 -9.09 -32.35
CA SER A 307 -17.18 -8.30 -32.14
C SER A 307 -17.01 -6.86 -32.62
N TYR A 308 -15.94 -6.19 -32.20
CA TYR A 308 -15.68 -4.80 -32.60
C TYR A 308 -15.27 -4.69 -34.08
N THR A 309 -14.51 -5.65 -34.60
CA THR A 309 -14.17 -5.70 -36.04
C THR A 309 -15.43 -5.86 -36.89
N ALA A 310 -16.40 -6.67 -36.47
CA ALA A 310 -17.68 -6.83 -37.14
C ALA A 310 -18.53 -5.54 -37.11
N GLN A 311 -18.35 -4.69 -36.10
CA GLN A 311 -18.94 -3.34 -36.02
C GLN A 311 -18.20 -2.30 -36.87
N GLY A 312 -17.10 -2.69 -37.54
CA GLY A 312 -16.31 -1.82 -38.40
C GLY A 312 -15.27 -0.98 -37.67
N VAL A 313 -15.01 -1.25 -36.39
CA VAL A 313 -13.91 -0.63 -35.64
C VAL A 313 -12.58 -1.06 -36.23
N LYS A 314 -11.66 -0.11 -36.34
CA LYS A 314 -10.31 -0.30 -36.89
C LYS A 314 -9.27 0.09 -35.87
N ASP A 315 -8.03 -0.30 -36.14
CA ASP A 315 -6.87 0.26 -35.44
C ASP A 315 -6.82 1.78 -35.66
N TYR A 316 -6.39 2.51 -34.64
CA TYR A 316 -6.19 3.95 -34.70
C TYR A 316 -5.31 4.32 -35.90
N SER A 317 -5.77 5.28 -36.71
CA SER A 317 -5.16 5.59 -38.00
C SER A 317 -4.04 6.63 -37.95
N GLY A 318 -3.93 7.36 -36.84
CA GLY A 318 -2.91 8.38 -36.63
C GLY A 318 -1.55 7.81 -36.21
N SER A 319 -0.55 8.68 -36.15
CA SER A 319 0.80 8.36 -35.67
C SER A 319 1.11 8.94 -34.28
N GLU A 320 0.17 9.67 -33.69
CA GLU A 320 0.34 10.34 -32.40
C GLU A 320 0.32 9.33 -31.24
N THR A 321 1.13 9.58 -30.21
CA THR A 321 1.17 8.79 -28.98
C THR A 321 0.78 9.66 -27.79
N PHE A 322 -0.01 9.13 -26.87
CA PHE A 322 -0.53 9.85 -25.72
C PHE A 322 0.18 9.33 -24.46
N LYS A 323 1.20 10.05 -24.01
CA LYS A 323 1.98 9.71 -22.81
C LYS A 323 1.32 10.30 -21.56
N ILE A 324 1.27 9.51 -20.50
CA ILE A 324 0.76 9.85 -19.18
C ILE A 324 1.86 9.51 -18.18
N GLN A 325 2.35 10.52 -17.45
CA GLN A 325 3.34 10.29 -16.40
C GLN A 325 2.70 9.58 -15.20
N ALA A 326 3.36 8.57 -14.65
CA ALA A 326 2.76 7.70 -13.66
C ALA A 326 2.55 8.39 -12.30
N GLU A 327 3.31 9.44 -12.01
CA GLU A 327 3.15 10.29 -10.83
C GLU A 327 1.90 11.17 -10.86
N TYR A 328 1.12 11.16 -11.94
CA TYR A 328 -0.14 11.90 -12.07
C TYR A 328 -1.37 10.98 -12.15
N PRO A 329 -1.64 10.13 -11.14
CA PRO A 329 -2.87 9.35 -11.12
C PRO A 329 -4.08 10.27 -10.97
N THR A 330 -5.19 9.96 -11.64
CA THR A 330 -6.47 10.63 -11.38
C THR A 330 -7.00 10.20 -10.02
N HIS A 331 -6.99 8.89 -9.72
CA HIS A 331 -7.45 8.37 -8.44
C HIS A 331 -6.60 7.18 -7.95
N THR A 332 -6.60 6.96 -6.64
CA THR A 332 -6.03 5.76 -6.01
C THR A 332 -6.99 5.17 -4.97
N SER A 333 -6.91 3.86 -4.77
CA SER A 333 -7.70 3.16 -3.74
C SER A 333 -7.28 3.45 -2.30
N ASP A 334 -6.06 3.97 -2.14
CA ASP A 334 -5.38 4.09 -0.85
C ASP A 334 -4.52 5.34 -0.81
N LYS A 335 -4.56 6.06 0.33
CA LYS A 335 -3.76 7.26 0.58
C LYS A 335 -2.26 6.99 0.62
N THR A 336 -1.85 5.74 0.84
CA THR A 336 -0.43 5.33 0.89
C THR A 336 0.18 5.15 -0.50
N ILE A 337 -0.63 5.16 -1.57
CA ILE A 337 -0.15 5.13 -2.95
C ILE A 337 0.16 6.57 -3.39
N TYR A 338 1.40 7.01 -3.23
CA TYR A 338 1.84 8.37 -3.56
C TYR A 338 3.09 8.36 -4.45
N GLN A 339 3.41 9.54 -4.99
CA GLN A 339 4.51 9.76 -5.92
C GLN A 339 5.89 9.50 -5.28
N LEU A 340 6.78 8.88 -6.04
CA LEU A 340 8.13 8.52 -5.65
C LEU A 340 9.16 9.18 -6.57
N ASN A 341 10.43 9.16 -6.14
CA ASN A 341 11.57 9.58 -6.93
C ASN A 341 12.47 8.36 -7.18
N ASP A 342 12.59 7.97 -8.44
CA ASP A 342 13.51 6.95 -8.92
C ASP A 342 14.67 7.59 -9.69
N ARG A 343 15.89 7.31 -9.21
CA ARG A 343 17.14 7.79 -9.81
C ARG A 343 17.97 6.67 -10.42
N THR A 344 17.39 5.47 -10.54
CA THR A 344 18.11 4.25 -10.93
C THR A 344 18.40 4.21 -12.42
N SER A 345 17.60 4.91 -13.24
CA SER A 345 17.81 5.04 -14.69
C SER A 345 17.99 6.48 -15.12
N ALA A 346 18.86 6.71 -16.12
CA ALA A 346 19.09 8.05 -16.69
C ALA A 346 17.93 8.56 -17.56
N ILE A 347 16.91 7.74 -17.83
CA ILE A 347 15.76 8.12 -18.67
C ILE A 347 14.41 8.01 -17.97
N THR A 348 14.38 7.76 -16.65
CA THR A 348 13.17 7.99 -15.84
C THR A 348 12.74 9.44 -16.01
N GLU A 349 11.44 9.70 -16.15
CA GLU A 349 10.97 10.99 -16.62
C GLU A 349 10.09 11.67 -15.55
N PRO A 350 10.47 12.86 -15.06
CA PRO A 350 11.73 13.58 -15.28
C PRO A 350 12.92 13.04 -14.45
N GLN A 351 14.15 13.32 -14.90
CA GLN A 351 15.37 13.02 -14.15
C GLN A 351 16.22 14.27 -13.91
N ASP A 352 16.80 14.39 -12.72
CA ASP A 352 17.74 15.45 -12.37
C ASP A 352 18.98 14.89 -11.63
N ALA A 353 20.15 15.46 -11.93
CA ALA A 353 21.43 15.03 -11.37
C ALA A 353 21.63 15.46 -9.91
N ALA A 354 20.97 16.54 -9.49
CA ALA A 354 21.04 17.09 -8.13
C ALA A 354 19.69 16.96 -7.42
N LEU A 355 18.60 17.31 -8.11
CA LEU A 355 17.30 17.56 -7.51
C LEU A 355 16.44 16.30 -7.44
N GLN A 356 15.56 16.25 -6.44
CA GLN A 356 14.54 15.22 -6.35
C GLN A 356 13.36 15.64 -7.22
N ARG A 357 13.03 14.77 -8.19
CA ARG A 357 11.88 14.90 -9.07
C ARG A 357 10.95 13.70 -8.90
N LEU A 358 9.67 13.95 -8.67
CA LEU A 358 8.69 12.89 -8.51
C LEU A 358 8.37 12.28 -9.88
N ASN A 359 8.81 11.07 -10.16
CA ASN A 359 8.85 10.52 -11.53
C ASN A 359 8.42 9.05 -11.59
N SER A 360 7.77 8.58 -10.53
CA SER A 360 7.28 7.22 -10.47
C SER A 360 6.18 7.07 -9.43
N ILE A 361 5.44 5.97 -9.52
CA ILE A 361 4.48 5.55 -8.51
C ILE A 361 4.56 4.04 -8.31
N GLY A 362 4.16 3.57 -7.14
CA GLY A 362 4.02 2.14 -6.84
C GLY A 362 5.17 1.55 -6.04
N GLY A 363 5.73 0.42 -6.48
CA GLY A 363 6.69 -0.36 -5.69
C GLY A 363 6.05 -0.95 -4.43
N ASP A 364 6.65 -0.70 -3.27
CA ASP A 364 6.13 -1.13 -1.97
C ASP A 364 4.83 -0.38 -1.57
N LYS A 365 4.51 0.72 -2.26
CA LYS A 365 3.29 1.50 -2.03
C LYS A 365 2.06 0.95 -2.75
N TRP A 366 2.25 0.08 -3.75
CA TRP A 366 1.17 -0.51 -4.55
C TRP A 366 1.38 -2.02 -4.72
N THR A 367 0.93 -2.78 -3.72
CA THR A 367 1.33 -4.17 -3.49
C THR A 367 0.16 -5.10 -3.14
N TYR A 368 -0.85 -4.61 -2.43
CA TYR A 368 -1.87 -5.48 -1.84
C TYR A 368 -3.07 -5.67 -2.77
N VAL A 369 -3.64 -6.88 -2.79
CA VAL A 369 -4.84 -7.22 -3.57
C VAL A 369 -5.96 -6.19 -3.36
N GLY A 370 -6.60 -5.80 -4.46
CA GLY A 370 -7.66 -4.81 -4.48
C GLY A 370 -7.18 -3.36 -4.36
N GLN A 371 -5.88 -3.11 -4.19
CA GLN A 371 -5.34 -1.76 -4.40
C GLN A 371 -5.37 -1.42 -5.89
N TRP A 372 -5.68 -0.18 -6.23
CA TRP A 372 -5.74 0.26 -7.61
C TRP A 372 -5.24 1.69 -7.79
N VAL A 373 -4.77 1.95 -9.01
CA VAL A 373 -4.38 3.27 -9.51
C VAL A 373 -5.08 3.48 -10.84
N GLU A 374 -5.57 4.70 -11.05
CA GLU A 374 -6.39 5.05 -12.18
C GLU A 374 -5.85 6.30 -12.90
N TYR A 375 -5.92 6.30 -14.22
CA TYR A 375 -5.44 7.37 -15.10
C TYR A 375 -6.45 7.67 -16.19
N ASP A 376 -6.54 8.94 -16.56
CA ASP A 376 -7.31 9.37 -17.73
C ASP A 376 -6.41 9.65 -18.94
N VAL A 377 -6.89 9.23 -20.11
CA VAL A 377 -6.27 9.50 -21.41
C VAL A 377 -7.26 10.16 -22.35
N VAL A 378 -6.82 11.18 -23.08
CA VAL A 378 -7.64 11.79 -24.14
C VAL A 378 -7.17 11.29 -25.51
N VAL A 379 -8.04 10.61 -26.24
CA VAL A 379 -7.75 10.12 -27.60
C VAL A 379 -8.59 10.85 -28.66
N PRO A 380 -8.07 11.07 -29.88
CA PRO A 380 -8.69 11.95 -30.88
C PRO A 380 -9.83 11.29 -31.68
N GLU A 381 -9.87 9.96 -31.76
CA GLU A 381 -10.86 9.19 -32.48
C GLU A 381 -11.13 7.83 -31.81
N ASP A 382 -12.26 7.22 -32.15
CA ASP A 382 -12.58 5.86 -31.74
C ASP A 382 -11.66 4.87 -32.48
N GLY A 383 -11.11 3.89 -31.79
CA GLY A 383 -10.27 2.88 -32.43
C GLY A 383 -9.59 1.93 -31.46
N PHE A 384 -8.87 0.95 -32.02
CA PHE A 384 -7.98 0.10 -31.24
C PHE A 384 -6.62 0.77 -31.04
N TYR A 385 -6.17 0.75 -29.79
CA TYR A 385 -4.88 1.25 -29.34
C TYR A 385 -4.11 0.17 -28.58
N ASN A 386 -2.79 0.31 -28.52
CA ASN A 386 -1.97 -0.41 -27.55
C ASN A 386 -1.75 0.47 -26.32
N ILE A 387 -1.81 -0.15 -25.14
CA ILE A 387 -1.43 0.47 -23.87
C ILE A 387 -0.06 -0.09 -23.49
N VAL A 388 0.96 0.76 -23.51
CA VAL A 388 2.36 0.43 -23.22
C VAL A 388 2.79 1.09 -21.92
N LEU A 389 3.49 0.34 -21.07
CA LEU A 389 3.99 0.87 -19.80
C LEU A 389 5.51 0.81 -19.77
N ARG A 390 6.14 1.85 -19.22
CA ARG A 390 7.49 1.75 -18.68
C ARG A 390 7.38 1.43 -17.19
N TYR A 391 7.82 0.24 -16.81
CA TYR A 391 7.63 -0.31 -15.48
C TYR A 391 8.88 -0.99 -14.94
N LYS A 392 8.92 -1.20 -13.63
CA LYS A 392 9.96 -1.97 -12.94
C LYS A 392 9.31 -2.88 -11.91
N GLN A 393 9.65 -4.16 -11.97
CA GLN A 393 9.30 -5.17 -10.99
C GLN A 393 10.63 -5.77 -10.52
N SER A 394 11.21 -5.19 -9.47
CA SER A 394 12.53 -5.59 -8.95
C SER A 394 12.45 -6.19 -7.53
N MET A 395 11.25 -6.53 -7.08
CA MET A 395 10.99 -6.90 -5.69
C MET A 395 10.60 -8.38 -5.53
N MET A 396 10.08 -9.02 -6.57
CA MET A 396 9.67 -10.42 -6.53
C MET A 396 10.59 -11.25 -7.41
N GLU A 397 11.79 -11.55 -6.90
CA GLU A 397 12.85 -12.23 -7.64
C GLU A 397 12.36 -13.54 -8.30
N GLY A 398 12.53 -13.63 -9.61
CA GLY A 398 12.15 -14.80 -10.40
C GLY A 398 10.64 -15.06 -10.48
N MET A 399 9.82 -14.08 -10.13
CA MET A 399 8.36 -14.13 -10.22
C MET A 399 7.85 -13.02 -11.13
N TYR A 400 6.55 -13.01 -11.40
CA TYR A 400 5.86 -11.88 -12.01
C TYR A 400 4.80 -11.37 -11.04
N VAL A 401 4.34 -10.15 -11.28
CA VAL A 401 3.16 -9.61 -10.61
C VAL A 401 2.04 -9.39 -11.61
N SER A 402 0.80 -9.36 -11.14
CA SER A 402 -0.38 -9.27 -12.01
C SER A 402 -1.21 -8.01 -11.75
N ARG A 403 -1.85 -7.50 -12.80
CA ARG A 403 -2.87 -6.44 -12.72
C ARG A 403 -4.11 -6.83 -13.51
N LYS A 404 -5.28 -6.56 -12.93
CA LYS A 404 -6.56 -6.51 -13.64
C LYS A 404 -6.71 -5.12 -14.24
N ILE A 405 -7.14 -5.07 -15.50
CA ILE A 405 -7.24 -3.83 -16.28
C ILE A 405 -8.71 -3.52 -16.54
N TYR A 406 -9.11 -2.30 -16.21
CA TYR A 406 -10.41 -1.77 -16.58
C TYR A 406 -10.25 -0.64 -17.58
N ILE A 407 -11.15 -0.59 -18.56
CA ILE A 407 -11.32 0.53 -19.48
C ILE A 407 -12.71 1.09 -19.23
N ASN A 408 -12.81 2.36 -18.83
CA ASN A 408 -14.07 3.04 -18.54
C ASN A 408 -14.95 2.27 -17.53
N GLY A 409 -14.33 1.74 -16.47
CA GLY A 409 -15.01 1.01 -15.40
C GLY A 409 -15.29 -0.47 -15.65
N GLU A 410 -15.07 -0.98 -16.87
CA GLU A 410 -15.36 -2.37 -17.26
C GLU A 410 -14.09 -3.16 -17.57
N VAL A 411 -14.08 -4.45 -17.23
CA VAL A 411 -13.03 -5.37 -17.70
C VAL A 411 -13.37 -5.78 -19.14
N PRO A 412 -12.57 -5.41 -20.15
CA PRO A 412 -12.98 -5.52 -21.55
C PRO A 412 -13.06 -6.97 -22.06
N PHE A 413 -12.21 -7.85 -21.53
CA PHE A 413 -12.13 -9.27 -21.88
C PHE A 413 -11.46 -10.07 -20.77
N ALA A 414 -11.65 -11.40 -20.76
CA ALA A 414 -11.26 -12.27 -19.64
C ALA A 414 -9.75 -12.24 -19.34
N GLU A 415 -8.91 -12.16 -20.37
CA GLU A 415 -7.46 -12.14 -20.24
C GLU A 415 -6.94 -10.84 -19.57
N ALA A 416 -7.69 -9.73 -19.67
CA ALA A 416 -7.39 -8.48 -18.97
C ALA A 416 -7.57 -8.58 -17.45
N LEU A 417 -8.10 -9.70 -16.93
CA LEU A 417 -8.12 -10.01 -15.50
C LEU A 417 -6.72 -10.29 -14.93
N ASN A 418 -5.74 -10.69 -15.77
CA ASN A 418 -4.48 -11.28 -15.31
C ASN A 418 -3.23 -10.76 -16.06
N CYS A 419 -3.18 -9.47 -16.42
CA CYS A 419 -2.03 -8.92 -17.15
C CYS A 419 -0.74 -9.03 -16.32
N ARG A 420 0.34 -9.56 -16.91
CA ARG A 420 1.59 -9.92 -16.22
C ARG A 420 2.69 -8.86 -16.36
N PHE A 421 3.49 -8.74 -15.31
CA PHE A 421 4.70 -7.90 -15.25
C PHE A 421 5.85 -8.71 -14.65
N ASN A 422 6.77 -9.16 -15.49
CA ASN A 422 7.86 -10.04 -15.11
C ASN A 422 8.94 -9.33 -14.28
N TYR A 423 9.62 -10.07 -13.43
CA TYR A 423 10.75 -9.57 -12.65
C TYR A 423 11.94 -9.17 -13.54
N LYS A 424 12.47 -7.98 -13.26
CA LYS A 424 13.77 -7.51 -13.73
C LYS A 424 14.25 -6.37 -12.83
N ASP A 425 15.55 -6.38 -12.50
CA ASP A 425 16.15 -5.32 -11.69
C ASP A 425 16.16 -3.95 -12.39
N SER A 426 16.20 -3.94 -13.73
CA SER A 426 16.16 -2.73 -14.54
C SER A 426 14.74 -2.36 -14.95
N TRP A 427 14.56 -1.13 -15.44
CA TRP A 427 13.31 -0.76 -16.08
C TRP A 427 13.04 -1.59 -17.34
N GLN A 428 11.76 -1.77 -17.62
CA GLN A 428 11.20 -2.54 -18.72
C GLN A 428 10.16 -1.69 -19.44
N VAL A 429 9.97 -1.95 -20.73
CA VAL A 429 8.88 -1.39 -21.51
C VAL A 429 8.17 -2.53 -22.20
N GLY A 430 6.84 -2.52 -22.16
CA GLY A 430 6.02 -3.50 -22.86
C GLY A 430 4.55 -3.11 -22.84
N GLY A 431 3.80 -3.59 -23.83
CA GLY A 431 2.34 -3.52 -23.78
C GLY A 431 1.74 -4.57 -22.85
N LEU A 432 0.45 -4.44 -22.58
CA LEU A 432 -0.28 -5.36 -21.72
C LEU A 432 -0.48 -6.72 -22.38
N TYR A 433 -0.19 -7.79 -21.64
CA TYR A 433 -0.30 -9.19 -22.07
C TYR A 433 -0.53 -10.11 -20.85
N ASP A 434 -1.05 -11.33 -21.05
CA ASP A 434 -1.32 -12.31 -19.99
C ASP A 434 -0.26 -13.42 -19.89
N GLY A 435 0.66 -13.51 -20.86
CA GLY A 435 1.71 -14.53 -20.92
C GLY A 435 1.21 -15.94 -21.26
N LEU A 436 -0.09 -16.11 -21.53
CA LEU A 436 -0.72 -17.37 -21.90
C LEU A 436 -1.28 -17.29 -23.32
N THR A 437 -2.22 -16.37 -23.53
CA THR A 437 -2.90 -16.13 -24.81
C THR A 437 -2.07 -15.22 -25.70
N VAL A 438 -1.51 -14.16 -25.12
CA VAL A 438 -0.60 -13.22 -25.76
C VAL A 438 0.75 -13.33 -25.05
N LYS A 439 1.80 -13.63 -25.81
CA LYS A 439 3.13 -13.87 -25.25
C LYS A 439 3.86 -12.57 -24.97
N GLU A 440 4.88 -12.66 -24.11
CA GLU A 440 5.80 -11.56 -23.87
C GLU A 440 6.39 -11.04 -25.20
N GLY A 441 6.30 -9.72 -25.41
CA GLY A 441 6.69 -9.06 -26.66
C GLY A 441 5.53 -8.79 -27.64
N GLU A 442 4.36 -9.37 -27.41
CA GLU A 442 3.10 -9.01 -28.07
C GLU A 442 2.21 -8.20 -27.10
N SER A 443 1.06 -7.70 -27.56
CA SER A 443 0.18 -6.87 -26.73
C SER A 443 -1.29 -7.00 -27.11
N PHE A 444 -2.15 -6.89 -26.11
CA PHE A 444 -3.59 -6.74 -26.32
C PHE A 444 -3.91 -5.38 -26.95
N LYS A 445 -4.93 -5.36 -27.81
CA LYS A 445 -5.56 -4.15 -28.32
C LYS A 445 -6.75 -3.76 -27.46
N PHE A 446 -6.86 -2.49 -27.14
CA PHE A 446 -7.98 -1.94 -26.37
C PHE A 446 -8.75 -0.93 -27.22
N TYR A 447 -10.06 -1.10 -27.29
CA TYR A 447 -10.97 -0.13 -27.88
C TYR A 447 -11.11 1.07 -26.96
N LEU A 448 -10.75 2.26 -27.44
CA LEU A 448 -10.92 3.53 -26.75
C LEU A 448 -11.89 4.40 -27.55
N LYS A 449 -12.77 5.13 -26.84
CA LYS A 449 -13.71 6.08 -27.44
C LYS A 449 -13.02 7.44 -27.59
N LYS A 450 -13.37 8.22 -28.61
CA LYS A 450 -12.93 9.60 -28.76
C LYS A 450 -13.23 10.40 -27.48
N GLY A 451 -12.25 11.16 -27.02
CA GLY A 451 -12.32 11.94 -25.79
C GLY A 451 -11.63 11.23 -24.63
N VAL A 452 -12.11 11.50 -23.41
CA VAL A 452 -11.54 10.96 -22.18
C VAL A 452 -11.88 9.48 -22.05
N ASN A 453 -10.88 8.65 -21.80
CA ASN A 453 -11.03 7.27 -21.36
C ASN A 453 -10.29 7.07 -20.07
N ASN A 454 -10.90 6.30 -19.19
CA ASN A 454 -10.35 5.95 -17.89
C ASN A 454 -9.69 4.57 -17.95
N ILE A 455 -8.48 4.45 -17.43
CA ILE A 455 -7.70 3.21 -17.40
C ILE A 455 -7.32 2.94 -15.94
N LYS A 456 -7.86 1.86 -15.37
CA LYS A 456 -7.58 1.45 -13.99
C LYS A 456 -6.80 0.15 -13.95
N PHE A 457 -5.75 0.15 -13.13
CA PHE A 457 -4.93 -1.01 -12.83
C PHE A 457 -5.22 -1.45 -11.40
N GLU A 458 -5.74 -2.66 -11.22
CA GLU A 458 -6.02 -3.24 -9.90
C GLU A 458 -5.08 -4.41 -9.61
N VAL A 459 -4.56 -4.47 -8.40
CA VAL A 459 -3.71 -5.57 -7.93
C VAL A 459 -4.52 -6.85 -7.78
N VAL A 460 -4.05 -7.91 -8.43
CA VAL A 460 -4.62 -9.27 -8.35
C VAL A 460 -3.50 -10.30 -8.26
N LEU A 461 -3.82 -11.51 -7.82
CA LEU A 461 -2.82 -12.60 -7.72
C LEU A 461 -2.56 -13.29 -9.06
N GLY A 462 -3.39 -13.10 -10.09
CA GLY A 462 -3.24 -13.80 -11.36
C GLY A 462 -3.24 -15.32 -11.19
N ASP A 463 -2.37 -16.02 -11.92
CA ASP A 463 -2.24 -17.49 -11.84
C ASP A 463 -1.64 -17.98 -10.51
N MET A 464 -1.01 -17.07 -9.73
CA MET A 464 -0.50 -17.41 -8.39
C MET A 464 -1.62 -17.74 -7.41
N SER A 465 -2.86 -17.29 -7.67
CA SER A 465 -4.04 -17.61 -6.85
C SER A 465 -4.19 -19.12 -6.61
N SER A 466 -4.10 -19.94 -7.67
CA SER A 466 -4.23 -21.40 -7.61
C SER A 466 -3.08 -22.05 -6.83
N ILE A 467 -1.85 -21.58 -7.05
CA ILE A 467 -0.65 -22.03 -6.33
C ILE A 467 -0.80 -21.76 -4.83
N LEU A 468 -1.13 -20.52 -4.46
CA LEU A 468 -1.26 -20.09 -3.08
C LEU A 468 -2.41 -20.83 -2.37
N SER A 469 -3.55 -21.04 -3.05
CA SER A 469 -4.70 -21.76 -2.48
C SER A 469 -4.37 -23.23 -2.14
N ARG A 470 -3.62 -23.90 -3.01
CA ARG A 470 -3.14 -25.27 -2.78
C ARG A 470 -2.15 -25.33 -1.61
N VAL A 471 -1.23 -24.36 -1.52
CA VAL A 471 -0.30 -24.27 -0.38
C VAL A 471 -1.04 -23.98 0.92
N GLU A 472 -2.03 -23.10 0.94
CA GLU A 472 -2.86 -22.83 2.12
C GLU A 472 -3.59 -24.10 2.59
N THR A 473 -4.14 -24.88 1.65
CA THR A 473 -4.80 -26.16 1.95
C THR A 473 -3.84 -27.16 2.60
N ILE A 474 -2.61 -27.26 2.09
CA ILE A 474 -1.57 -28.11 2.65
C ILE A 474 -1.17 -27.62 4.04
N LEU A 475 -0.95 -26.31 4.22
CA LEU A 475 -0.61 -25.70 5.50
C LEU A 475 -1.68 -25.99 6.56
N THR A 476 -2.96 -25.81 6.23
CA THR A 476 -4.08 -26.08 7.16
C THR A 476 -4.14 -27.57 7.53
N SER A 477 -4.02 -28.46 6.55
CA SER A 477 -4.05 -29.91 6.79
C SER A 477 -2.86 -30.38 7.62
N SER A 478 -1.66 -29.88 7.32
CA SER A 478 -0.43 -30.23 8.04
C SER A 478 -0.40 -29.65 9.45
N ASN A 479 -0.99 -28.47 9.70
CA ASN A 479 -1.20 -27.97 11.05
C ASN A 479 -2.14 -28.88 11.87
N ALA A 480 -3.17 -29.46 11.24
CA ALA A 480 -4.03 -30.44 11.90
C ALA A 480 -3.27 -31.73 12.25
N TYR A 481 -2.39 -32.20 11.36
CA TYR A 481 -1.50 -33.34 11.61
C TYR A 481 -0.52 -33.06 12.75
N TYR A 482 0.12 -31.89 12.75
CA TYR A 482 1.01 -31.44 13.83
C TYR A 482 0.30 -31.48 15.20
N ARG A 483 -0.91 -30.93 15.29
CA ARG A 483 -1.71 -30.98 16.53
C ARG A 483 -2.06 -32.40 16.98
N LYS A 484 -2.40 -33.30 16.05
CA LYS A 484 -2.64 -34.71 16.37
C LYS A 484 -1.39 -35.39 16.96
N ILE A 485 -0.22 -35.15 16.37
CA ILE A 485 1.06 -35.67 16.89
C ILE A 485 1.32 -35.10 18.28
N LEU A 486 1.18 -33.78 18.45
CA LEU A 486 1.34 -33.07 19.72
C LEU A 486 0.46 -33.65 20.84
N MET A 487 -0.79 -33.99 20.55
CA MET A 487 -1.70 -34.62 21.54
C MET A 487 -1.20 -35.97 22.06
N LEU A 488 -0.41 -36.70 21.27
CA LEU A 488 0.17 -37.99 21.66
C LEU A 488 1.54 -37.82 22.34
N THR A 489 2.37 -36.92 21.82
CA THR A 489 3.77 -36.80 22.22
C THR A 489 4.01 -35.81 23.36
N GLY A 490 3.14 -34.80 23.50
CA GLY A 490 3.46 -33.58 24.22
C GLY A 490 4.33 -32.62 23.39
N PRO A 491 4.56 -31.40 23.90
CA PRO A 491 5.36 -30.38 23.22
C PRO A 491 6.85 -30.74 23.09
N ASP A 492 7.38 -31.53 24.02
CA ASP A 492 8.77 -31.96 24.06
C ASP A 492 8.85 -33.50 23.94
N PRO A 493 8.72 -34.07 22.73
CA PRO A 493 8.75 -35.52 22.51
C PRO A 493 10.09 -36.14 22.90
N ASP A 494 10.06 -37.33 23.53
CA ASP A 494 11.25 -38.15 23.74
C ASP A 494 11.62 -38.89 22.45
N GLU A 495 12.74 -38.53 21.84
CA GLU A 495 13.19 -39.09 20.55
C GLU A 495 13.49 -40.60 20.59
N TYR A 496 13.73 -41.18 21.76
CA TYR A 496 14.05 -42.61 21.92
C TYR A 496 12.83 -43.48 22.22
N ARG A 497 11.65 -42.88 22.37
CA ARG A 497 10.41 -43.59 22.66
C ARG A 497 9.69 -44.01 21.38
N ASP A 498 9.28 -45.28 21.33
CA ASP A 498 8.35 -45.74 20.30
C ASP A 498 6.91 -45.34 20.67
N TYR A 499 6.38 -44.35 19.95
CA TYR A 499 5.00 -43.89 20.10
C TYR A 499 4.00 -44.70 19.26
N GLY A 500 4.45 -45.63 18.42
CA GLY A 500 3.57 -46.48 17.63
C GLY A 500 2.73 -45.73 16.58
N PHE A 501 3.28 -44.65 15.98
CA PHE A 501 2.55 -43.76 15.05
C PHE A 501 1.85 -44.50 13.90
N GLU A 502 2.45 -45.57 13.36
CA GLU A 502 1.84 -46.39 12.31
C GLU A 502 0.51 -47.01 12.72
N LYS A 503 0.35 -47.35 14.00
CA LYS A 503 -0.85 -47.97 14.54
C LYS A 503 -1.86 -46.93 15.01
N ILE A 504 -1.38 -45.86 15.64
CA ILE A 504 -2.24 -44.88 16.31
C ILE A 504 -2.80 -43.86 15.32
N MET A 505 -2.01 -43.43 14.33
CA MET A 505 -2.39 -42.34 13.42
C MET A 505 -1.91 -42.59 11.97
N PRO A 506 -2.35 -43.70 11.34
CA PRO A 506 -2.01 -44.02 9.95
C PRO A 506 -2.54 -43.01 8.93
N ASP A 507 -3.61 -42.29 9.26
CA ASP A 507 -4.16 -41.19 8.47
C ASP A 507 -3.20 -40.00 8.39
N VAL A 508 -2.52 -39.65 9.50
CA VAL A 508 -1.51 -38.60 9.55
C VAL A 508 -0.33 -38.95 8.65
N LEU A 509 0.17 -40.18 8.70
CA LEU A 509 1.29 -40.62 7.86
C LEU A 509 0.94 -40.56 6.36
N LYS A 510 -0.26 -40.98 5.99
CA LYS A 510 -0.76 -40.86 4.59
C LYS A 510 -0.91 -39.41 4.18
N GLY A 511 -1.45 -38.57 5.07
CA GLY A 511 -1.61 -37.14 4.87
C GLY A 511 -0.29 -36.42 4.61
N LEU A 512 0.74 -36.70 5.41
CA LEU A 512 2.08 -36.13 5.23
C LEU A 512 2.73 -36.58 3.91
N LYS A 513 2.59 -37.84 3.51
CA LYS A 513 3.06 -38.31 2.20
C LYS A 513 2.37 -37.60 1.04
N LYS A 514 1.05 -37.40 1.14
CA LYS A 514 0.28 -36.67 0.13
C LYS A 514 0.70 -35.20 0.07
N ALA A 515 0.78 -34.54 1.22
CA ALA A 515 1.23 -33.15 1.32
C ALA A 515 2.62 -32.94 0.69
N ALA A 516 3.55 -33.87 0.92
CA ALA A 516 4.86 -33.83 0.27
C ALA A 516 4.77 -33.94 -1.25
N ALA A 517 4.01 -34.90 -1.78
CA ALA A 517 3.82 -35.07 -3.22
C ALA A 517 3.17 -33.83 -3.86
N ASP A 518 2.14 -33.27 -3.20
CA ASP A 518 1.44 -32.09 -3.67
C ASP A 518 2.36 -30.86 -3.66
N LEU A 519 3.23 -30.68 -2.64
CA LEU A 519 4.22 -29.60 -2.59
C LEU A 519 5.27 -29.72 -3.71
N TYR A 520 5.74 -30.93 -4.04
CA TYR A 520 6.62 -31.13 -5.20
C TYR A 520 5.93 -30.77 -6.51
N GLN A 521 4.66 -31.14 -6.66
CA GLN A 521 3.89 -30.76 -7.84
C GLN A 521 3.69 -29.24 -7.93
N ILE A 522 3.38 -28.59 -6.81
CA ILE A 522 3.26 -27.13 -6.75
C ILE A 522 4.57 -26.45 -7.14
N SER A 523 5.73 -26.96 -6.68
CA SER A 523 7.04 -26.44 -7.10
C SER A 523 7.22 -26.54 -8.62
N ALA A 524 6.86 -27.69 -9.22
CA ALA A 524 6.94 -27.89 -10.67
C ALA A 524 6.00 -26.95 -11.44
N ASP A 525 4.76 -26.81 -10.98
CA ASP A 525 3.76 -25.91 -11.58
C ASP A 525 4.23 -24.46 -11.48
N LEU A 526 4.78 -24.06 -10.33
CA LEU A 526 5.34 -22.72 -10.13
C LEU A 526 6.45 -22.41 -11.14
N THR A 527 7.39 -23.33 -11.36
CA THR A 527 8.43 -23.17 -12.38
C THR A 527 7.86 -23.11 -13.79
N ALA A 528 6.77 -23.81 -14.09
CA ALA A 528 6.12 -23.71 -15.39
C ALA A 528 5.49 -22.32 -15.62
N ILE A 529 4.97 -21.68 -14.57
CA ILE A 529 4.36 -20.36 -14.64
C ILE A 529 5.44 -19.26 -14.72
N THR A 530 6.48 -19.33 -13.89
CA THR A 530 7.51 -18.28 -13.80
C THR A 530 8.65 -18.43 -14.81
N GLY A 531 8.81 -19.62 -15.39
CA GLY A 531 9.91 -19.95 -16.29
C GLY A 531 11.26 -20.18 -15.59
N VAL A 532 11.34 -20.03 -14.26
CA VAL A 532 12.58 -20.17 -13.49
C VAL A 532 12.38 -21.00 -12.22
N THR A 533 13.49 -21.55 -11.70
CA THR A 533 13.54 -22.21 -10.40
C THR A 533 14.31 -21.30 -9.45
N GLY A 534 13.70 -20.92 -8.32
CA GLY A 534 14.27 -19.95 -7.39
C GLY A 534 14.16 -20.33 -5.92
N SER A 535 14.39 -19.34 -5.05
CA SER A 535 14.27 -19.47 -3.59
C SER A 535 12.87 -19.92 -3.15
N ASN A 536 11.83 -19.52 -3.88
CA ASN A 536 10.45 -19.92 -3.67
C ASN A 536 10.27 -21.45 -3.80
N ASN A 537 10.78 -22.05 -4.88
CA ASN A 537 10.77 -23.50 -5.08
C ASN A 537 11.51 -24.22 -3.94
N GLY A 538 12.70 -23.73 -3.60
CA GLY A 538 13.54 -24.34 -2.56
C GLY A 538 12.86 -24.38 -1.19
N THR A 539 12.00 -23.41 -0.86
CA THR A 539 11.22 -23.42 0.38
C THR A 539 10.16 -24.53 0.35
N LEU A 540 9.36 -24.62 -0.72
CA LEU A 540 8.33 -25.66 -0.87
C LEU A 540 8.94 -27.07 -0.83
N GLU A 541 10.06 -27.27 -1.52
CA GLU A 541 10.74 -28.57 -1.60
C GLU A 541 11.38 -29.02 -0.29
N ARG A 542 11.88 -28.08 0.53
CA ARG A 542 12.39 -28.40 1.88
C ARG A 542 11.27 -28.86 2.81
N VAL A 543 10.12 -28.18 2.78
CA VAL A 543 8.93 -28.59 3.54
C VAL A 543 8.45 -29.97 3.05
N ALA A 544 8.39 -30.17 1.74
CA ALA A 544 8.03 -31.46 1.13
C ALA A 544 8.94 -32.60 1.60
N LEU A 545 10.26 -32.37 1.64
CA LEU A 545 11.24 -33.35 2.11
C LEU A 545 11.01 -33.75 3.57
N VAL A 546 10.67 -32.80 4.45
CA VAL A 546 10.39 -33.08 5.86
C VAL A 546 9.11 -33.90 6.00
N PHE A 547 8.03 -33.50 5.33
CA PHE A 547 6.77 -34.25 5.37
C PHE A 547 6.92 -35.66 4.78
N GLU A 548 7.71 -35.80 3.70
CA GLU A 548 8.01 -37.09 3.10
C GLU A 548 8.75 -38.00 4.09
N ARG A 549 9.79 -37.47 4.77
CA ARG A 549 10.56 -38.22 5.77
C ARG A 549 9.67 -38.66 6.93
N MET A 550 8.88 -37.75 7.50
CA MET A 550 7.97 -38.08 8.61
C MET A 550 6.92 -39.11 8.20
N GLY A 551 6.38 -39.02 6.99
CA GLY A 551 5.43 -40.00 6.48
C GLY A 551 6.06 -41.37 6.22
N LYS A 552 7.29 -41.43 5.72
CA LYS A 552 8.00 -42.69 5.36
C LYS A 552 8.75 -43.34 6.53
N GLN A 553 9.15 -42.57 7.54
CA GLN A 553 9.96 -43.02 8.68
C GLN A 553 9.27 -42.59 9.99
N PRO A 554 8.23 -43.31 10.43
CA PRO A 554 7.42 -42.91 11.59
C PRO A 554 8.22 -42.86 12.90
N ASP A 555 9.29 -43.65 13.01
CA ASP A 555 10.25 -43.65 14.10
C ASP A 555 10.97 -42.29 14.27
N LYS A 556 11.07 -41.48 13.21
CA LYS A 556 11.72 -40.17 13.25
C LYS A 556 10.79 -39.00 13.54
N ILE A 557 9.48 -39.25 13.68
CA ILE A 557 8.50 -38.17 13.89
C ILE A 557 8.80 -37.38 15.16
N ALA A 558 9.15 -38.07 16.26
CA ALA A 558 9.52 -37.43 17.52
C ALA A 558 10.71 -36.47 17.34
N ALA A 559 11.80 -36.94 16.73
CA ALA A 559 13.00 -36.16 16.49
C ALA A 559 12.84 -35.04 15.44
N THR A 560 11.76 -35.03 14.67
CA THR A 560 11.52 -34.04 13.59
C THR A 560 10.33 -33.11 13.87
N LEU A 561 9.71 -33.21 15.04
CA LEU A 561 8.51 -32.44 15.39
C LEU A 561 8.77 -30.93 15.44
N ASP A 562 9.85 -30.49 16.08
CA ASP A 562 10.25 -29.08 16.10
C ASP A 562 10.56 -28.57 14.70
N THR A 563 11.26 -29.39 13.90
CA THR A 563 11.53 -29.07 12.50
C THR A 563 10.23 -28.93 11.70
N MET A 564 9.23 -29.78 11.92
CA MET A 564 7.91 -29.66 11.30
C MET A 564 7.26 -28.32 11.65
N LYS A 565 7.30 -27.92 12.93
CA LYS A 565 6.75 -26.63 13.40
C LYS A 565 7.42 -25.45 12.71
N ASP A 566 8.75 -25.44 12.64
CA ASP A 566 9.51 -24.36 11.98
C ASP A 566 9.20 -24.29 10.47
N TYR A 567 9.06 -25.44 9.80
CA TYR A 567 8.71 -25.48 8.38
C TYR A 567 7.24 -25.13 8.11
N LEU A 568 6.32 -25.41 9.03
CA LEU A 568 4.94 -24.90 8.95
C LEU A 568 4.92 -23.37 9.06
N ALA A 569 5.73 -22.80 9.96
CA ALA A 569 5.89 -21.34 10.05
C ALA A 569 6.51 -20.77 8.77
N ALA A 570 7.54 -21.42 8.22
CA ALA A 570 8.15 -21.02 6.94
C ALA A 570 7.15 -21.08 5.77
N LEU A 571 6.29 -22.09 5.71
CA LEU A 571 5.24 -22.21 4.70
C LEU A 571 4.17 -21.12 4.86
N GLY A 572 3.84 -20.74 6.10
CA GLY A 572 2.98 -19.58 6.40
C GLY A 572 3.59 -18.26 5.95
N SER A 573 4.88 -18.03 6.24
CA SER A 573 5.61 -16.86 5.75
C SER A 573 5.68 -16.84 4.23
N TRP A 574 5.94 -18.00 3.59
CA TRP A 574 5.96 -18.12 2.14
C TRP A 574 4.63 -17.73 1.51
N LEU A 575 3.50 -18.18 2.09
CA LEU A 575 2.16 -17.81 1.64
C LEU A 575 1.94 -16.29 1.70
N THR A 576 2.24 -15.67 2.84
CA THR A 576 2.05 -14.22 3.04
C THR A 576 2.96 -13.40 2.12
N SER A 577 4.23 -13.77 1.99
CA SER A 577 5.18 -13.04 1.13
C SER A 577 4.83 -13.12 -0.35
N ASN A 578 4.29 -14.26 -0.81
CA ASN A 578 3.92 -14.44 -2.22
C ASN A 578 2.51 -13.92 -2.55
N GLN A 579 1.77 -13.37 -1.59
CA GLN A 579 0.56 -12.57 -1.85
C GLN A 579 0.87 -11.13 -2.28
N SER A 580 2.09 -10.65 -2.03
CA SER A 580 2.54 -9.31 -2.41
C SER A 580 2.72 -9.19 -3.93
N GLN A 581 2.23 -8.11 -4.52
CA GLN A 581 2.25 -7.86 -5.95
C GLN A 581 2.82 -6.46 -6.30
N PRO A 582 4.04 -6.09 -5.84
CA PRO A 582 4.61 -4.75 -6.07
C PRO A 582 4.93 -4.49 -7.54
N LEU A 583 4.58 -3.30 -8.04
CA LEU A 583 4.92 -2.80 -9.37
C LEU A 583 5.22 -1.31 -9.32
N THR A 584 6.34 -0.87 -9.89
CA THR A 584 6.66 0.55 -10.05
C THR A 584 6.42 0.97 -11.50
N LEU A 585 5.77 2.12 -11.71
CA LEU A 585 5.54 2.72 -13.02
C LEU A 585 6.30 4.05 -13.13
N ASP A 586 6.82 4.34 -14.32
CA ASP A 586 7.40 5.64 -14.71
C ASP A 586 6.39 6.41 -15.56
N TYR A 587 5.93 5.81 -16.66
CA TYR A 587 4.84 6.35 -17.47
C TYR A 587 4.07 5.26 -18.20
N MET A 588 2.90 5.63 -18.71
CA MET A 588 2.09 4.87 -19.65
C MET A 588 2.01 5.63 -20.98
N VAL A 589 1.97 4.91 -22.10
CA VAL A 589 1.77 5.44 -23.44
C VAL A 589 0.62 4.70 -24.10
N VAL A 590 -0.41 5.43 -24.50
CA VAL A 590 -1.43 4.94 -25.42
C VAL A 590 -1.00 5.28 -26.83
N GLN A 591 -0.80 4.27 -27.66
CA GLN A 591 -0.17 4.43 -28.98
C GLN A 591 -0.89 3.62 -30.08
N PRO A 592 -0.67 3.97 -31.36
CA PRO A 592 -1.08 3.13 -32.48
C PRO A 592 -0.52 1.71 -32.32
N VAL A 593 -1.28 0.71 -32.80
CA VAL A 593 -0.93 -0.72 -32.64
C VAL A 593 0.46 -1.05 -33.18
N ASP A 594 0.87 -0.42 -34.29
CA ASP A 594 2.14 -0.69 -34.97
C ASP A 594 3.25 0.31 -34.60
N ALA A 595 3.04 1.16 -33.59
CA ALA A 595 4.06 2.10 -33.14
C ALA A 595 5.22 1.40 -32.43
N GLU A 596 6.45 1.88 -32.63
CA GLU A 596 7.63 1.37 -31.94
C GLU A 596 7.51 1.55 -30.42
N LEU A 597 8.03 0.59 -29.65
CA LEU A 597 8.05 0.69 -28.20
C LEU A 597 9.09 1.74 -27.75
N PRO A 598 8.78 2.55 -26.72
CA PRO A 598 9.76 3.42 -26.08
C PRO A 598 10.99 2.66 -25.54
N ASP A 599 12.09 3.39 -25.33
CA ASP A 599 13.28 2.84 -24.72
C ASP A 599 13.04 2.47 -23.24
N ALA A 600 13.35 1.22 -22.86
CA ALA A 600 13.28 0.79 -21.47
C ALA A 600 14.40 1.38 -20.62
N GLU A 601 15.61 1.47 -21.16
CA GLU A 601 16.80 1.96 -20.48
C GLU A 601 17.63 2.88 -21.38
N ALA A 602 18.41 3.76 -20.76
CA ALA A 602 19.34 4.59 -21.52
C ALA A 602 20.42 3.75 -22.21
N GLY A 603 20.85 4.19 -23.39
CA GLY A 603 22.09 3.69 -23.98
C GLY A 603 23.31 3.95 -23.09
N PHE A 604 24.37 3.15 -23.26
CA PHE A 604 25.60 3.18 -22.44
C PHE A 604 26.18 4.60 -22.21
N PHE A 605 26.31 5.40 -23.26
CA PHE A 605 26.89 6.74 -23.16
C PHE A 605 26.00 7.74 -22.41
N LYS A 606 24.67 7.60 -22.53
CA LYS A 606 23.72 8.45 -21.79
C LYS A 606 23.76 8.12 -20.30
N ASN A 607 23.83 6.83 -19.94
CA ASN A 607 24.02 6.40 -18.56
C ASN A 607 25.35 6.91 -17.98
N LEU A 608 26.47 6.74 -18.69
CA LEU A 608 27.77 7.24 -18.22
C LEU A 608 27.79 8.76 -18.01
N GLY A 609 27.17 9.51 -18.92
CA GLY A 609 27.01 10.95 -18.79
C GLY A 609 26.16 11.34 -17.58
N SER A 610 25.03 10.66 -17.37
CA SER A 610 24.14 10.89 -16.22
C SER A 610 24.83 10.60 -14.89
N GLU A 611 25.53 9.48 -14.77
CA GLU A 611 26.29 9.12 -13.56
C GLU A 611 27.42 10.11 -13.28
N PHE A 612 28.12 10.56 -14.32
CA PHE A 612 29.13 11.62 -14.16
C PHE A 612 28.51 12.93 -13.68
N SER A 613 27.36 13.33 -14.24
CA SER A 613 26.63 14.52 -13.78
C SER A 613 26.16 14.39 -12.33
N LYS A 614 25.61 13.25 -11.92
CA LYS A 614 25.22 12.98 -10.53
C LYS A 614 26.42 13.05 -9.58
N PHE A 615 27.55 12.47 -9.98
CA PHE A 615 28.79 12.53 -9.22
C PHE A 615 29.27 13.97 -9.02
N ILE A 616 29.32 14.78 -10.10
CA ILE A 616 29.72 16.18 -9.98
C ILE A 616 28.73 16.96 -9.12
N ALA A 617 27.41 16.79 -9.34
CA ALA A 617 26.38 17.42 -8.54
C ALA A 617 26.54 17.11 -7.05
N SER A 618 26.91 15.87 -6.68
CA SER A 618 27.09 15.46 -5.29
C SER A 618 28.16 16.24 -4.50
N PHE A 619 29.11 16.91 -5.17
CA PHE A 619 30.09 17.77 -4.49
C PHE A 619 29.55 19.15 -4.15
N PHE A 620 28.48 19.59 -4.82
CA PHE A 620 27.94 20.94 -4.69
C PHE A 620 26.54 20.96 -4.10
N SER A 621 25.85 19.82 -4.08
CA SER A 621 24.53 19.66 -3.48
C SER A 621 24.64 19.42 -1.97
N ASP A 622 24.03 20.29 -1.18
CA ASP A 622 23.84 20.06 0.25
C ASP A 622 22.68 19.07 0.46
N TYR A 623 23.02 17.78 0.60
CA TYR A 623 22.04 16.70 0.74
C TYR A 623 21.37 16.66 2.13
N ASN A 624 21.95 17.33 3.13
CA ASN A 624 21.53 17.19 4.53
C ASN A 624 20.56 18.29 4.97
N SER A 625 20.57 19.46 4.33
CA SER A 625 19.62 20.53 4.61
C SER A 625 18.29 20.33 3.86
N ILE A 626 17.19 20.32 4.60
CA ILE A 626 15.84 20.40 4.02
C ILE A 626 15.43 21.87 4.08
N SER A 627 15.42 22.52 2.93
CA SER A 627 15.22 23.97 2.82
C SER A 627 13.75 24.36 2.98
N SER A 628 13.47 25.58 3.42
CA SER A 628 12.10 26.08 3.63
C SER A 628 11.34 26.25 2.31
N THR A 629 10.02 26.40 2.38
CA THR A 629 9.23 26.97 1.26
C THR A 629 8.86 28.43 1.47
N THR A 630 8.97 28.91 2.71
CA THR A 630 8.62 30.27 3.13
C THR A 630 9.82 31.19 2.93
N GLU A 631 9.65 32.26 2.15
CA GLU A 631 10.57 33.39 2.11
C GLU A 631 10.31 34.25 3.35
N ILE A 632 11.27 34.28 4.26
CA ILE A 632 11.25 35.22 5.39
C ILE A 632 11.77 36.54 4.85
N ASP A 633 11.06 37.64 5.08
CA ASP A 633 11.51 38.95 4.62
C ASP A 633 12.86 39.35 5.25
N GLU A 634 13.67 40.13 4.53
CA GLU A 634 15.04 40.49 4.96
C GLU A 634 15.08 41.29 6.28
N GLU A 635 13.99 41.96 6.65
CA GLU A 635 13.89 42.79 7.85
C GLU A 635 13.64 41.92 9.09
N THR A 636 12.79 40.90 8.96
CA THR A 636 12.53 39.83 9.91
C THR A 636 13.75 38.93 10.08
N LEU A 637 14.45 38.56 8.99
CA LEU A 637 15.71 37.80 9.02
C LEU A 637 16.77 38.50 9.88
N LYS A 638 16.93 39.82 9.75
CA LYS A 638 17.87 40.60 10.58
C LYS A 638 17.43 40.74 12.04
N ALA A 639 16.12 40.74 12.30
CA ALA A 639 15.56 40.79 13.66
C ALA A 639 15.58 39.43 14.38
N THR A 640 15.57 38.32 13.63
CA THR A 640 15.47 36.93 14.12
C THR A 640 16.68 36.06 13.80
N GLU A 641 17.76 36.62 13.25
CA GLU A 641 19.01 35.89 12.92
C GLU A 641 19.59 35.15 14.14
N ASN A 642 19.44 35.75 15.34
CA ASN A 642 19.84 35.17 16.62
C ASN A 642 18.79 34.21 17.24
N ALA A 643 17.68 33.95 16.55
CA ALA A 643 16.55 33.13 16.99
C ALA A 643 16.25 31.94 16.04
N ALA A 644 17.07 31.73 15.01
CA ALA A 644 16.93 30.58 14.13
C ALA A 644 17.20 29.27 14.89
N ILE A 645 16.28 28.31 14.77
CA ILE A 645 16.37 27.02 15.44
C ILE A 645 16.89 25.97 14.46
N GLU A 646 17.98 25.31 14.80
CA GLU A 646 18.50 24.16 14.06
C GLU A 646 17.98 22.85 14.68
N VAL A 647 17.23 22.09 13.89
CA VAL A 647 16.65 20.80 14.29
C VAL A 647 17.32 19.68 13.50
N TRP A 648 17.94 18.73 14.19
CA TRP A 648 18.44 17.51 13.54
C TRP A 648 17.49 16.36 13.78
N THR A 649 17.24 15.57 12.75
CA THR A 649 16.49 14.32 12.87
C THR A 649 17.29 13.16 12.33
N ALA A 650 17.27 12.05 13.06
CA ALA A 650 17.84 10.76 12.65
C ALA A 650 16.76 9.81 12.09
N SER A 651 15.82 10.36 11.34
CA SER A 651 14.67 9.64 10.77
C SER A 651 14.90 9.25 9.30
N SER A 652 13.89 8.71 8.62
CA SER A 652 13.93 8.62 7.16
C SER A 652 13.76 10.01 6.53
N ARG A 653 14.26 10.20 5.30
CA ARG A 653 14.09 11.47 4.58
C ARG A 653 12.62 11.87 4.43
N ASP A 654 11.74 10.90 4.19
CA ASP A 654 10.30 11.13 4.09
C ASP A 654 9.74 11.70 5.41
N GLN A 655 10.11 11.12 6.56
CA GLN A 655 9.71 11.64 7.87
C GLN A 655 10.28 13.04 8.12
N ALA A 656 11.53 13.28 7.73
CA ALA A 656 12.16 14.60 7.85
C ALA A 656 11.46 15.67 7.00
N GLN A 657 10.99 15.34 5.80
CA GLN A 657 10.18 16.23 4.97
C GLN A 657 8.80 16.52 5.59
N ILE A 658 8.15 15.52 6.20
CA ILE A 658 6.89 15.73 6.92
C ILE A 658 7.10 16.67 8.12
N ILE A 659 8.15 16.43 8.92
CA ILE A 659 8.51 17.30 10.04
C ILE A 659 8.74 18.72 9.53
N LYS A 660 9.48 18.87 8.43
CA LYS A 660 9.70 20.19 7.82
C LYS A 660 8.37 20.83 7.41
N ARG A 661 7.48 20.11 6.74
CA ARG A 661 6.17 20.65 6.34
C ARG A 661 5.34 21.11 7.54
N LEU A 662 5.30 20.33 8.62
CA LEU A 662 4.64 20.72 9.86
C LEU A 662 5.27 21.98 10.47
N VAL A 663 6.60 22.09 10.39
CA VAL A 663 7.33 23.27 10.85
C VAL A 663 7.02 24.49 9.99
N ASP A 664 6.93 24.35 8.67
CA ASP A 664 6.65 25.45 7.73
C ASP A 664 5.19 25.90 7.79
N ASP A 665 4.23 24.95 7.79
CA ASP A 665 2.79 25.19 7.70
C ASP A 665 2.12 25.48 9.06
N ASP A 666 2.77 25.20 10.21
CA ASP A 666 2.20 25.49 11.55
C ASP A 666 3.15 26.39 12.36
N PHE A 667 4.35 25.89 12.69
CA PHE A 667 5.23 26.61 13.62
C PHE A 667 5.71 27.96 13.06
N MET A 668 6.23 27.98 11.84
CA MET A 668 6.73 29.21 11.22
C MET A 668 5.60 30.18 10.88
N GLU A 669 4.46 29.70 10.40
CA GLU A 669 3.29 30.54 10.15
C GLU A 669 2.76 31.20 11.44
N LYS A 670 2.71 30.46 12.54
CA LYS A 670 2.17 30.94 13.82
C LYS A 670 3.11 31.84 14.61
N TYR A 671 4.40 31.50 14.62
CA TYR A 671 5.38 32.14 15.51
C TYR A 671 6.40 33.02 14.77
N ASN A 672 6.48 32.93 13.44
CA ASN A 672 7.42 33.68 12.62
C ASN A 672 8.89 33.53 13.08
N ILE A 673 9.27 32.33 13.52
CA ILE A 673 10.63 31.98 13.95
C ILE A 673 11.24 31.00 12.96
N PRO A 674 12.39 31.31 12.32
CA PRO A 674 13.02 30.42 11.36
C PRO A 674 13.43 29.08 11.97
N VAL A 675 13.10 27.98 11.30
CA VAL A 675 13.54 26.63 11.69
C VAL A 675 14.17 25.89 10.50
N THR A 676 15.41 25.45 10.70
CA THR A 676 16.17 24.65 9.74
C THR A 676 16.17 23.19 10.17
N VAL A 677 15.56 22.32 9.38
CA VAL A 677 15.57 20.87 9.64
C VAL A 677 16.68 20.20 8.83
N LYS A 678 17.57 19.48 9.50
CA LYS A 678 18.64 18.68 8.87
C LYS A 678 18.46 17.20 9.14
N LEU A 679 18.64 16.41 8.09
CA LEU A 679 18.70 14.95 8.19
C LEU A 679 20.14 14.54 8.51
N VAL A 680 20.33 13.78 9.59
CA VAL A 680 21.65 13.32 10.02
C VAL A 680 21.66 11.83 10.35
N ILE A 681 22.84 11.22 10.32
CA ILE A 681 23.02 9.82 10.74
C ILE A 681 23.15 9.80 12.27
N GLY A 682 22.43 8.92 12.97
CA GLY A 682 22.36 8.95 14.45
C GLY A 682 23.70 9.00 15.20
N GLY A 683 24.78 8.46 14.62
CA GLY A 683 26.13 8.50 15.21
C GLY A 683 26.84 9.87 15.17
N THR A 684 26.34 10.86 14.42
CA THR A 684 27.01 12.17 14.26
C THR A 684 26.66 13.16 15.37
N LEU A 685 25.57 12.92 16.11
CA LEU A 685 25.02 13.88 17.06
C LEU A 685 25.97 14.17 18.22
N LEU A 686 26.47 13.15 18.94
CA LEU A 686 27.34 13.35 20.11
C LEU A 686 28.67 14.05 19.76
N PRO A 687 29.41 13.62 18.71
CA PRO A 687 30.63 14.32 18.30
C PRO A 687 30.38 15.80 17.94
N ALA A 688 29.27 16.10 17.24
CA ALA A 688 28.92 17.47 16.88
C ALA A 688 28.58 18.32 18.10
N THR A 689 27.77 17.80 19.03
CA THR A 689 27.44 18.48 20.30
C THR A 689 28.68 18.78 21.13
N LEU A 690 29.59 17.80 21.28
CA LEU A 690 30.85 18.01 22.02
C LEU A 690 31.80 19.00 21.32
N ALA A 691 31.73 19.11 19.99
CA ALA A 691 32.47 20.09 19.22
C ALA A 691 31.82 21.49 19.20
N GLY A 692 30.66 21.68 19.86
CA GLY A 692 29.92 22.94 19.86
C GLY A 692 29.26 23.27 18.51
N THR A 693 29.02 22.25 17.68
CA THR A 693 28.43 22.35 16.33
C THR A 693 27.17 21.49 16.18
N GLY A 694 26.62 21.02 17.30
CA GLY A 694 25.38 20.25 17.32
C GLY A 694 24.14 21.15 17.15
N PRO A 695 22.95 20.54 16.97
CA PRO A 695 21.69 21.25 16.80
C PRO A 695 21.21 21.87 18.12
N ASP A 696 20.23 22.78 18.02
CA ASP A 696 19.45 23.25 19.16
C ASP A 696 18.49 22.16 19.67
N VAL A 697 17.89 21.41 18.74
CA VAL A 697 16.95 20.32 19.04
C VAL A 697 17.30 19.08 18.23
N ALA A 698 17.35 17.92 18.88
CA ALA A 698 17.44 16.62 18.21
C ALA A 698 16.11 15.86 18.34
N MET A 699 15.57 15.40 17.21
CA MET A 699 14.30 14.66 17.13
C MET A 699 14.50 13.22 16.64
N ASN A 700 13.57 12.34 17.01
CA ASN A 700 13.59 10.91 16.65
C ASN A 700 14.89 10.20 17.06
N ILE A 701 15.39 10.53 18.25
CA ILE A 701 16.53 9.85 18.87
C ILE A 701 16.06 8.70 19.76
N ASP A 702 16.92 7.70 19.95
CA ASP A 702 16.61 6.55 20.80
C ASP A 702 16.30 6.99 22.24
N GLN A 703 15.34 6.33 22.90
CA GLN A 703 14.86 6.69 24.24
C GLN A 703 15.97 6.72 25.32
N THR A 704 17.08 6.00 25.12
CA THR A 704 18.21 5.99 26.06
C THR A 704 19.16 7.19 25.88
N THR A 705 19.07 7.89 24.76
CA THR A 705 19.97 8.99 24.37
C THR A 705 19.89 10.19 25.31
N PRO A 706 18.70 10.71 25.70
CA PRO A 706 18.62 11.91 26.54
C PRO A 706 19.34 11.75 27.88
N VAL A 707 19.14 10.63 28.59
CA VAL A 707 19.80 10.37 29.87
C VAL A 707 21.31 10.14 29.67
N ASN A 708 21.70 9.44 28.60
CA ASN A 708 23.09 9.22 28.24
C ASN A 708 23.82 10.56 28.02
N TYR A 709 23.16 11.53 27.37
CA TYR A 709 23.69 12.86 27.12
C TYR A 709 23.67 13.72 28.39
N ALA A 710 22.64 13.59 29.24
CA ALA A 710 22.54 14.32 30.49
C ALA A 710 23.73 13.99 31.42
N ILE A 711 24.10 12.71 31.52
CA ILE A 711 25.28 12.25 32.30
C ILE A 711 26.59 12.84 31.74
N ARG A 712 26.64 13.21 30.47
CA ARG A 712 27.79 13.83 29.80
C ARG A 712 27.73 15.35 29.74
N SER A 713 26.70 15.95 30.35
CA SER A 713 26.41 17.38 30.24
C SER A 713 26.26 17.85 28.77
N ALA A 714 25.74 16.98 27.90
CA ALA A 714 25.57 17.22 26.47
C ALA A 714 24.11 17.55 26.07
N VAL A 715 23.21 17.70 27.04
CA VAL A 715 21.81 18.13 26.84
C VAL A 715 21.36 18.91 28.07
N LEU A 716 20.48 19.89 27.87
CA LEU A 716 19.94 20.73 28.94
C LEU A 716 18.69 20.11 29.55
N SER A 717 18.52 20.29 30.86
CA SER A 717 17.25 19.98 31.53
C SER A 717 16.14 20.92 31.07
N LEU A 718 14.91 20.42 30.96
CA LEU A 718 13.72 21.17 30.55
C LEU A 718 12.92 21.72 31.74
N ASN A 719 13.23 21.30 32.97
CA ASN A 719 12.47 21.66 34.18
C ASN A 719 13.36 22.08 35.37
N SER A 720 14.62 22.44 35.11
CA SER A 720 15.57 22.86 36.15
C SER A 720 16.46 23.98 35.63
N GLU A 721 16.70 24.99 36.46
CA GLU A 721 17.62 26.10 36.14
C GLU A 721 19.07 25.77 36.49
N GLU A 722 19.32 24.74 37.29
CA GLU A 722 20.67 24.37 37.75
C GLU A 722 21.49 23.76 36.59
N HIS A 723 20.87 22.88 35.82
CA HIS A 723 21.51 22.14 34.73
C HIS A 723 20.78 22.33 33.38
N GLY A 724 19.97 23.37 33.27
CA GLY A 724 19.15 23.59 32.08
C GLY A 724 18.31 24.85 32.10
N TYR A 725 17.10 24.74 31.56
CA TYR A 725 16.12 25.79 31.50
C TYR A 725 14.82 25.34 32.16
N ASN A 726 14.21 26.24 32.93
CA ASN A 726 12.91 26.00 33.50
C ASN A 726 11.81 26.42 32.51
N PHE A 727 11.26 25.46 31.76
CA PHE A 727 10.17 25.72 30.79
C PHE A 727 8.81 26.04 31.44
N ASN A 728 8.78 26.35 32.74
CA ASN A 728 7.64 26.97 33.41
C ASN A 728 7.84 28.48 33.65
N ASP A 729 9.05 29.04 33.43
CA ASP A 729 9.35 30.45 33.64
C ASP A 729 10.16 31.05 32.47
N PHE A 730 9.48 31.85 31.64
CA PHE A 730 10.09 32.57 30.51
C PHE A 730 10.42 34.04 30.81
N SER A 731 10.35 34.47 32.08
CA SER A 731 10.52 35.88 32.47
C SER A 731 11.81 36.51 31.97
N ARG A 732 12.90 35.74 31.91
CA ARG A 732 14.21 36.18 31.37
C ARG A 732 14.20 36.56 29.89
N PHE A 733 13.17 36.15 29.13
CA PHE A 733 13.01 36.45 27.71
C PHE A 733 11.96 37.53 27.45
N LYS A 734 11.35 38.09 28.49
CA LYS A 734 10.26 39.08 28.37
C LYS A 734 10.65 40.30 27.54
N ASP A 735 11.90 40.72 27.65
CA ASP A 735 12.44 41.87 26.93
C ASP A 735 13.15 41.48 25.61
N ASN A 736 13.15 40.18 25.24
CA ASN A 736 13.74 39.73 23.99
C ASN A 736 12.80 40.07 22.82
N PRO A 737 13.22 40.89 21.85
CA PRO A 737 12.37 41.32 20.75
C PRO A 737 11.87 40.16 19.87
N ALA A 738 12.60 39.05 19.79
CA ALA A 738 12.19 37.87 19.02
C ALA A 738 11.14 37.00 19.73
N TYR A 739 11.14 36.98 21.07
CA TYR A 739 10.30 36.05 21.85
C TYR A 739 9.15 36.73 22.58
N SER A 740 9.27 38.02 22.90
CA SER A 740 8.31 38.79 23.71
C SER A 740 6.86 38.72 23.20
N GLY A 741 6.66 38.65 21.87
CA GLY A 741 5.34 38.52 21.24
C GLY A 741 4.72 37.12 21.25
N ILE A 742 5.46 36.10 21.70
CA ILE A 742 5.01 34.70 21.71
C ILE A 742 5.03 34.05 23.09
N LEU A 743 5.59 34.68 24.12
CA LEU A 743 5.73 34.08 25.47
C LEU A 743 4.38 33.66 26.08
N ASP A 744 3.32 34.42 25.81
CA ASP A 744 1.96 34.09 26.27
C ASP A 744 1.24 33.07 25.37
N LYS A 745 1.87 32.65 24.26
CA LYS A 745 1.33 31.73 23.24
C LYS A 745 2.01 30.36 23.25
N VAL A 746 2.97 30.13 24.15
CA VAL A 746 3.68 28.87 24.31
C VAL A 746 3.22 28.17 25.57
N SER A 747 3.10 26.84 25.51
CA SER A 747 2.69 26.05 26.67
C SER A 747 3.84 25.84 27.64
N THR A 748 3.51 25.79 28.93
CA THR A 748 4.47 25.48 30.01
C THR A 748 4.87 24.00 29.99
N PHE A 749 5.94 23.64 30.69
CA PHE A 749 6.40 22.24 30.81
C PHE A 749 5.27 21.32 31.29
N ASP A 750 4.52 21.75 32.30
CA ASP A 750 3.43 20.94 32.88
C ASP A 750 2.25 20.79 31.91
N GLU A 751 1.89 21.85 31.18
CA GLU A 751 0.86 21.80 30.13
C GLU A 751 1.25 20.90 28.95
N VAL A 752 2.53 20.86 28.60
CA VAL A 752 3.04 19.95 27.56
C VAL A 752 3.00 18.51 28.06
N PHE A 753 3.48 18.24 29.28
CA PHE A 753 3.49 16.88 29.82
C PHE A 753 2.10 16.31 30.15
N ALA A 754 1.10 17.17 30.37
CA ALA A 754 -0.30 16.75 30.49
C ALA A 754 -0.86 16.09 29.21
N ARG A 755 -0.20 16.29 28.06
CA ARG A 755 -0.58 15.68 26.78
C ARG A 755 -0.12 14.22 26.65
N PHE A 756 0.78 13.77 27.53
CA PHE A 756 1.39 12.45 27.47
C PHE A 756 0.98 11.58 28.65
N ALA A 757 1.02 10.26 28.47
CA ALA A 757 0.86 9.35 29.59
C ALA A 757 2.00 9.56 30.61
N PRO A 758 1.74 9.53 31.93
CA PRO A 758 2.77 9.77 32.95
C PRO A 758 4.00 8.86 32.82
N SER A 759 3.82 7.61 32.34
CA SER A 759 4.91 6.65 32.12
C SER A 759 5.87 7.04 30.99
N ALA A 760 5.44 7.88 30.03
CA ALA A 760 6.27 8.34 28.93
C ALA A 760 7.42 9.25 29.40
N LYS A 761 7.27 9.89 30.56
CA LYS A 761 8.28 10.78 31.15
C LYS A 761 9.45 10.02 31.80
N THR A 762 9.17 8.86 32.38
CA THR A 762 10.16 8.07 33.13
C THR A 762 11.48 7.81 32.39
N PRO A 763 11.51 7.34 31.12
CA PRO A 763 12.78 7.03 30.43
C PRO A 763 13.66 8.25 30.15
N VAL A 764 13.11 9.46 30.19
CA VAL A 764 13.80 10.71 29.85
C VAL A 764 14.08 11.60 31.06
N THR A 765 13.84 11.09 32.28
CA THR A 765 14.09 11.79 33.54
C THR A 765 15.24 11.14 34.32
N LEU A 766 16.19 11.96 34.77
CA LEU A 766 17.29 11.57 35.65
C LEU A 766 17.30 12.49 36.88
N TYR A 767 17.30 11.92 38.08
CA TYR A 767 17.33 12.65 39.36
C TYR A 767 16.28 13.77 39.52
N GLY A 768 15.09 13.60 38.93
CA GLY A 768 14.00 14.59 39.00
C GLY A 768 14.02 15.64 37.89
N GLU A 769 15.09 15.68 37.10
CA GLU A 769 15.25 16.54 35.93
C GLU A 769 14.90 15.79 34.64
N THR A 770 14.22 16.45 33.70
CA THR A 770 13.71 15.85 32.45
C THR A 770 14.40 16.47 31.26
N TYR A 771 14.99 15.64 30.38
CA TYR A 771 15.92 16.09 29.35
C TYR A 771 15.40 15.98 27.91
N ALA A 772 14.17 15.48 27.72
CA ALA A 772 13.53 15.36 26.41
C ALA A 772 12.00 15.29 26.52
N LEU A 773 11.33 15.48 25.38
CA LEU A 773 9.89 15.26 25.22
C LEU A 773 9.64 13.90 24.54
N PRO A 774 8.68 13.08 25.02
CA PRO A 774 8.28 11.86 24.33
C PRO A 774 7.62 12.17 22.98
N VAL A 775 7.90 11.34 21.96
CA VAL A 775 7.26 11.46 20.63
C VAL A 775 6.41 10.23 20.32
N THR A 776 6.91 9.03 20.64
CA THR A 776 6.21 7.77 20.41
C THR A 776 6.24 6.89 21.67
N MET A 777 5.23 6.05 21.83
CA MET A 777 5.22 4.96 22.82
C MET A 777 5.02 3.65 22.08
N SER A 778 5.98 2.74 22.22
CA SER A 778 5.93 1.43 21.57
C SER A 778 5.36 0.40 22.53
N PHE A 779 4.41 -0.39 22.05
CA PHE A 779 3.80 -1.50 22.79
C PHE A 779 4.02 -2.79 22.01
N PRO A 780 4.59 -3.84 22.61
CA PRO A 780 4.61 -5.16 21.99
C PRO A 780 3.18 -5.68 21.93
N MET A 781 2.66 -5.85 20.72
CA MET A 781 1.32 -6.36 20.47
C MET A 781 1.43 -7.74 19.82
N MET A 782 0.64 -8.70 20.31
CA MET A 782 0.47 -9.99 19.63
C MET A 782 -0.75 -9.90 18.73
N PHE A 783 -0.51 -9.84 17.42
CA PHE A 783 -1.56 -10.02 16.44
C PHE A 783 -1.73 -11.51 16.18
N TYR A 784 -2.95 -12.02 16.36
CA TYR A 784 -3.28 -13.40 16.05
C TYR A 784 -4.49 -13.43 15.13
N ARG A 785 -4.54 -14.45 14.28
CA ARG A 785 -5.66 -14.71 13.39
C ARG A 785 -6.79 -15.39 14.18
N LYS A 786 -7.89 -14.67 14.46
CA LYS A 786 -9.07 -15.21 15.17
C LYS A 786 -9.69 -16.40 14.45
N ASP A 787 -9.52 -16.51 13.14
CA ASP A 787 -9.99 -17.64 12.35
C ASP A 787 -9.10 -18.89 12.51
N ILE A 788 -7.90 -18.75 13.07
CA ILE A 788 -6.96 -19.84 13.38
C ILE A 788 -6.91 -20.14 14.88
N PHE A 789 -6.91 -19.10 15.71
CA PHE A 789 -6.80 -19.19 17.17
C PHE A 789 -8.15 -18.82 17.79
N VAL A 790 -8.98 -19.85 17.98
CA VAL A 790 -10.25 -19.76 18.71
C VAL A 790 -10.01 -20.36 20.10
N GLU A 791 -9.39 -19.59 20.98
CA GLU A 791 -9.41 -19.86 22.42
C GLU A 791 -9.98 -18.65 23.17
#